data_AF-A0A812RN04-F1
#
_entry.id   AF-A0A812RN04-F1
#
_cell.length_a   1.000
_cell.length_b   1.000
_cell.length_c   1.000
_cell.angle_alpha   90.00
_cell.angle_beta   90.00
_cell.angle_gamma   90.00
#
_symmetry.space_group_name_H-M   'P 1'
#
loop_
_entity.id
_entity.type
_entity.pdbx_description
1 polymer ?
#
loop_
_entity_poly.entity_id
_entity_poly.type
_entity_poly.pdbx_seq_one_letter_code
_entity_poly.pdbx_strand_id
1 'polypeptide(L)'
;MVDELCSGQIAVRRAIESMSTGPQKHIVLGCSCAASSEPVNHALYYYKVMQVSPFSITVELSDRDKFPFFARMAPSYRITVMATVEVLKKFNFQRVGFVRGTAGLFVGLSGLFLEAVQRDLDAGTYNWTVLFEAVVQDVDSAAAAVELKRKRDARMSVIASYQGEGAMVFCQAYRHGMLAPDYNWMLLNGWWSQNFMNAAAGTATCPCSAEEVLHAAWGMMAYTYGPMQKTDDVHGLSGRRFSDISDDYYRDCAAWGNGTGICSDAMGYIYDGLWQVATVLHGFLIDQNRSYDELNTDFSREALYQLTLHQDYMGITGRVRLFNSVEPTTTPPSYGDREGVMLILQVAGTTTEPFEQTGLWTATGIRWLRDITWSATDSSRAISCSSGTCDMATAFVPADRSSQCPAGTIWFNDLGCTDCPTGRFGAAGATQCEPCLTGDFSNVSGLASCYPCPAGSISEEKASSACMLCQRGFFVNESGASQCFKCKGGTYADQSGLTQCRDCPAGRTTNYEGALDAAACACNGELWQGECIRCPDNFRFESGQCVSCQAGLECEEGEEPTILPGYYATLAAPYEIYKCLPSDKCPGGAPGACKGGLIGVPCTQCPDGLSLEEGICTPCAGGSFVGWVFAAVIGMTSLVAVYYLINSPATTRASAMLATTCVLGMTISMLQSVGIIGLISFEWPSELAWVFETMNFFLLDIDSMGFDCVAGNPVRRYAYSAAALPIALLWILTAAVISRRCAPLRWRFEWPKTFSTMGQVVQVAFTICSKTALQPMMCYAHPNGKEGMLSHNGIFCFESPEHTTMFMMGVALLCLLIGFYALAVWGTVYAPRAAKSGNATFLQAVRFLIARFRVDFWWYGTALLPRGLALSLSIVLAADYPFVQMVLIVSILQVYLVVQLITWPWKLPALNLFDAVVSVCLVKMMVCMCAFTPDLPQSMLDILTSLSIGIMVALQVVVLCMVCVTVASMFYRHALGSAKESVILALGKVPDAEIMAKKLSHFGSVIKDIPHRDMVRVLNALSIYDLRMTSGVMTAVGAEAGEAELMLASRVSLMSQSSR
;
A
#
# COMPACT_ATOMS: atom_id res chain seq x y z
N MET A 1 -6.00 34.11 -20.60
CA MET A 1 -6.69 32.82 -20.82
C MET A 1 -5.64 31.79 -21.17
N VAL A 2 -5.77 30.57 -20.65
CA VAL A 2 -4.84 29.47 -20.92
C VAL A 2 -5.67 28.23 -21.24
N ASP A 3 -5.20 27.42 -22.19
CA ASP A 3 -5.86 26.17 -22.56
C ASP A 3 -5.45 25.04 -21.61
N GLU A 4 -6.43 24.39 -21.01
CA GLU A 4 -6.28 23.30 -20.04
C GLU A 4 -6.37 21.91 -20.68
N LEU A 5 -6.89 21.79 -21.91
CA LEU A 5 -7.10 20.54 -22.64
C LEU A 5 -7.80 19.43 -21.83
N CYS A 6 -8.57 19.80 -20.80
CA CYS A 6 -9.20 18.89 -19.83
C CYS A 6 -8.20 17.84 -19.26
N SER A 7 -6.93 18.23 -19.11
CA SER A 7 -5.85 17.39 -18.60
C SER A 7 -5.26 18.00 -17.33
N GLY A 8 -5.30 17.27 -16.22
CA GLY A 8 -4.74 17.72 -14.94
C GLY A 8 -3.26 18.12 -15.04
N GLN A 9 -2.45 17.37 -15.78
CA GLN A 9 -1.02 17.68 -15.96
C GLN A 9 -0.79 19.00 -16.70
N ILE A 10 -1.51 19.21 -17.80
CA ILE A 10 -1.38 20.42 -18.61
C ILE A 10 -1.94 21.61 -17.83
N ALA A 11 -3.13 21.46 -17.25
CA ALA A 11 -3.80 22.50 -16.48
C ALA A 11 -2.94 22.99 -15.29
N VAL A 12 -2.35 22.09 -14.51
CA VAL A 12 -1.45 22.46 -13.40
C VAL A 12 -0.21 23.20 -13.90
N ARG A 13 0.46 22.68 -14.92
CA ARG A 13 1.64 23.33 -15.51
C ARG A 13 1.30 24.75 -15.96
N ARG A 14 0.18 24.91 -16.67
CA ARG A 14 -0.30 26.21 -17.17
C ARG A 14 -0.70 27.16 -16.06
N ALA A 15 -1.33 26.65 -14.99
CA ALA A 15 -1.63 27.44 -13.81
C ALA A 15 -0.35 27.96 -13.14
N ILE A 16 0.64 27.08 -12.91
CA ILE A 16 1.94 27.45 -12.32
C ILE A 16 2.68 28.47 -13.20
N GLU A 17 2.78 28.22 -14.52
CA GLU A 17 3.37 29.16 -15.48
C GLU A 17 2.66 30.53 -15.41
N SER A 18 1.33 30.54 -15.34
CA SER A 18 0.55 31.77 -15.20
C SER A 18 0.79 32.48 -13.87
N MET A 19 0.89 31.75 -12.76
CA MET A 19 1.17 32.35 -11.44
C MET A 19 2.60 32.91 -11.34
N SER A 20 3.56 32.31 -12.03
CA SER A 20 4.97 32.74 -12.04
C SER A 20 5.26 33.98 -12.90
N THR A 21 4.33 34.35 -13.78
CA THR A 21 4.46 35.53 -14.65
C THR A 21 3.70 36.71 -14.05
N GLY A 22 4.15 37.95 -14.25
CA GLY A 22 3.35 39.13 -13.87
C GLY A 22 2.16 39.34 -14.82
N PRO A 23 1.09 40.05 -14.42
CA PRO A 23 0.79 40.62 -13.10
C PRO A 23 0.34 39.56 -12.07
N GLN A 24 0.20 39.89 -10.79
CA GLN A 24 -0.30 38.95 -9.77
C GLN A 24 -1.78 38.60 -10.01
N LYS A 25 -2.18 37.37 -9.66
CA LYS A 25 -3.53 36.83 -9.85
C LYS A 25 -4.16 36.60 -8.48
N HIS A 26 -5.42 37.00 -8.31
CA HIS A 26 -6.14 36.90 -7.02
C HIS A 26 -7.29 35.89 -7.07
N ILE A 27 -7.97 35.81 -8.22
CA ILE A 27 -9.05 34.85 -8.48
C ILE A 27 -8.83 34.25 -9.86
N VAL A 28 -8.99 32.93 -9.96
CA VAL A 28 -8.95 32.19 -11.23
C VAL A 28 -10.36 31.73 -11.56
N LEU A 29 -10.86 32.12 -12.74
CA LEU A 29 -12.07 31.56 -13.34
C LEU A 29 -11.68 30.35 -14.19
N GLY A 30 -12.14 29.16 -13.80
CA GLY A 30 -11.75 27.87 -14.38
C GLY A 30 -11.31 26.89 -13.29
N CYS A 31 -10.92 25.66 -13.59
CA CYS A 31 -11.14 24.94 -14.85
C CYS A 31 -12.61 24.56 -15.02
N SER A 32 -13.03 24.25 -16.26
CA SER A 32 -14.38 23.74 -16.53
C SER A 32 -14.43 22.23 -16.37
N CYS A 33 -13.32 21.54 -16.64
CA CYS A 33 -13.19 20.10 -16.54
C CYS A 33 -12.78 19.67 -15.12
N ALA A 34 -13.49 18.68 -14.55
CA ALA A 34 -13.20 18.17 -13.21
C ALA A 34 -11.79 17.58 -13.05
N ALA A 35 -11.31 16.84 -14.06
CA ALA A 35 -9.96 16.28 -14.07
C ALA A 35 -8.85 17.34 -14.04
N SER A 36 -9.17 18.59 -14.39
CA SER A 36 -8.28 19.74 -14.30
C SER A 36 -8.48 20.54 -13.01
N SER A 37 -9.73 20.71 -12.56
CA SER A 37 -10.08 21.56 -11.42
C SER A 37 -9.45 21.11 -10.11
N GLU A 38 -9.48 19.81 -9.80
CA GLU A 38 -8.89 19.24 -8.59
C GLU A 38 -7.38 19.53 -8.46
N PRO A 39 -6.54 19.10 -9.42
CA PRO A 39 -5.10 19.29 -9.29
C PRO A 39 -4.69 20.77 -9.42
N VAL A 40 -5.45 21.58 -10.18
CA VAL A 40 -5.24 23.03 -10.23
C VAL A 40 -5.55 23.69 -8.89
N ASN A 41 -6.62 23.29 -8.19
CA ASN A 41 -6.93 23.84 -6.87
C ASN A 41 -5.80 23.58 -5.86
N HIS A 42 -5.25 22.36 -5.86
CA HIS A 42 -4.08 22.01 -5.05
C HIS A 42 -2.87 22.90 -5.36
N ALA A 43 -2.62 23.22 -6.63
CA ALA A 43 -1.55 24.14 -7.00
C ALA A 43 -1.85 25.59 -6.55
N LEU A 44 -3.07 26.08 -6.77
CA LEU A 44 -3.50 27.42 -6.40
C LEU A 44 -3.52 27.65 -4.89
N TYR A 45 -3.68 26.59 -4.10
CA TYR A 45 -3.59 26.64 -2.64
C TYR A 45 -2.28 27.27 -2.15
N TYR A 46 -1.15 26.93 -2.79
CA TYR A 46 0.17 27.48 -2.47
C TYR A 46 0.31 28.95 -2.88
N TYR A 47 -0.28 29.33 -4.01
CA TYR A 47 -0.28 30.71 -4.52
C TYR A 47 -1.32 31.61 -3.84
N LYS A 48 -2.13 31.04 -2.96
CA LYS A 48 -3.14 31.78 -2.20
C LYS A 48 -4.25 32.35 -3.08
N VAL A 49 -4.59 31.65 -4.15
CA VAL A 49 -5.55 32.10 -5.16
C VAL A 49 -6.84 31.32 -5.05
N MET A 50 -7.97 32.04 -5.04
CA MET A 50 -9.30 31.43 -5.06
C MET A 50 -9.63 30.93 -6.47
N GLN A 51 -10.31 29.79 -6.54
CA GLN A 51 -10.78 29.22 -7.78
C GLN A 51 -12.30 29.26 -7.86
N VAL A 52 -12.83 29.89 -8.92
CA VAL A 52 -14.25 29.86 -9.28
C VAL A 52 -14.38 29.01 -10.53
N SER A 53 -14.87 27.78 -10.39
CA SER A 53 -15.12 26.93 -11.55
C SER A 53 -16.47 27.25 -12.18
N PRO A 54 -16.55 27.45 -13.51
CA PRO A 54 -17.82 27.64 -14.16
C PRO A 54 -18.64 26.35 -14.25
N PHE A 55 -18.01 25.19 -14.48
CA PHE A 55 -18.75 23.96 -14.86
C PHE A 55 -18.22 22.65 -14.27
N SER A 56 -17.31 22.69 -13.31
CA SER A 56 -16.78 21.47 -12.68
C SER A 56 -17.77 20.89 -11.68
N ILE A 57 -18.46 19.83 -12.06
CA ILE A 57 -19.69 19.31 -11.42
C ILE A 57 -19.50 18.05 -10.56
N THR A 58 -18.29 17.49 -10.50
CA THR A 58 -17.94 16.32 -9.69
C THR A 58 -18.17 16.55 -8.19
N VAL A 59 -18.50 15.48 -7.47
CA VAL A 59 -18.96 15.56 -6.07
C VAL A 59 -17.79 15.79 -5.11
N GLU A 60 -16.62 15.28 -5.46
CA GLU A 60 -15.40 15.31 -4.66
C GLU A 60 -14.94 16.75 -4.38
N LEU A 61 -15.19 17.68 -5.32
CA LEU A 61 -14.83 19.09 -5.20
C LEU A 61 -15.66 19.87 -4.18
N SER A 62 -16.74 19.28 -3.65
CA SER A 62 -17.51 19.86 -2.54
C SER A 62 -16.83 19.68 -1.17
N ASP A 63 -15.78 18.85 -1.08
CA ASP A 63 -15.05 18.58 0.16
C ASP A 63 -14.18 19.78 0.55
N ARG A 64 -14.63 20.54 1.54
CA ARG A 64 -13.96 21.76 1.99
C ARG A 64 -12.62 21.51 2.69
N ASP A 65 -12.46 20.35 3.34
CA ASP A 65 -11.21 20.03 4.02
C ASP A 65 -10.09 19.81 3.00
N LYS A 66 -10.45 19.32 1.81
CA LYS A 66 -9.53 19.15 0.67
C LYS A 66 -9.43 20.40 -0.21
N PHE A 67 -10.55 21.08 -0.47
CA PHE A 67 -10.63 22.21 -1.40
C PHE A 67 -11.17 23.49 -0.74
N PRO A 68 -10.42 24.10 0.20
CA PRO A 68 -10.93 25.18 1.05
C PRO A 68 -11.23 26.50 0.33
N PHE A 69 -10.67 26.73 -0.86
CA PHE A 69 -10.85 27.97 -1.65
C PHE A 69 -11.46 27.70 -3.03
N PHE A 70 -12.27 26.64 -3.12
CA PHE A 70 -13.00 26.28 -4.33
C PHE A 70 -14.47 26.72 -4.22
N ALA A 71 -14.98 27.32 -5.29
CA ALA A 71 -16.39 27.57 -5.48
C ALA A 71 -16.76 27.28 -6.94
N ARG A 72 -18.04 27.00 -7.21
CA ARG A 72 -18.49 26.74 -8.57
C ARG A 72 -19.86 27.32 -8.90
N MET A 73 -20.04 27.62 -10.18
CA MET A 73 -21.28 28.18 -10.72
C MET A 73 -22.25 27.13 -11.21
N ALA A 74 -21.77 25.95 -11.63
CA ALA A 74 -22.66 24.84 -11.99
C ALA A 74 -23.11 24.06 -10.74
N PRO A 75 -24.39 23.65 -10.66
CA PRO A 75 -24.88 22.73 -9.62
C PRO A 75 -24.12 21.41 -9.65
N SER A 76 -23.79 20.85 -8.48
CA SER A 76 -23.09 19.57 -8.43
C SER A 76 -23.99 18.38 -8.72
N TYR A 77 -23.37 17.25 -9.07
CA TYR A 77 -24.09 15.98 -9.20
C TYR A 77 -24.83 15.53 -7.93
N ARG A 78 -24.50 16.07 -6.76
CA ARG A 78 -25.27 15.84 -5.53
C ARG A 78 -26.72 16.28 -5.69
N ILE A 79 -26.93 17.40 -6.35
CA ILE A 79 -28.26 17.96 -6.60
C ILE A 79 -29.03 17.03 -7.55
N THR A 80 -28.37 16.49 -8.58
CA THR A 80 -28.99 15.54 -9.51
C THR A 80 -29.38 14.23 -8.83
N VAL A 81 -28.53 13.71 -7.94
CA VAL A 81 -28.84 12.50 -7.15
C VAL A 81 -29.99 12.76 -6.18
N MET A 82 -30.04 13.92 -5.52
CA MET A 82 -31.17 14.29 -4.65
C MET A 82 -32.48 14.38 -5.43
N ALA A 83 -32.48 15.06 -6.58
CA ALA A 83 -33.63 15.13 -7.47
C ALA A 83 -34.10 13.75 -7.94
N THR A 84 -33.14 12.86 -8.25
CA THR A 84 -33.37 11.46 -8.61
C THR A 84 -34.09 10.70 -7.51
N VAL A 85 -33.55 10.73 -6.28
CA VAL A 85 -34.13 10.02 -5.14
C VAL A 85 -35.52 10.56 -4.80
N GLU A 86 -35.73 11.88 -4.84
CA GLU A 86 -37.04 12.49 -4.60
C GLU A 86 -38.08 12.11 -5.65
N VAL A 87 -37.71 12.09 -6.93
CA VAL A 87 -38.59 11.65 -8.03
C VAL A 87 -39.01 10.19 -7.82
N LEU A 88 -38.06 9.30 -7.52
CA LEU A 88 -38.35 7.88 -7.28
C LEU A 88 -39.30 7.67 -6.09
N LYS A 89 -39.07 8.39 -4.98
CA LYS A 89 -39.97 8.37 -3.80
C LYS A 89 -41.36 8.90 -4.13
N LYS A 90 -41.45 9.98 -4.94
CA LYS A 90 -42.74 10.59 -5.32
C LYS A 90 -43.61 9.62 -6.11
N PHE A 91 -42.99 8.79 -6.96
CA PHE A 91 -43.67 7.74 -7.72
C PHE A 91 -43.77 6.39 -6.98
N ASN A 92 -43.36 6.32 -5.72
CA ASN A 92 -43.37 5.12 -4.89
C ASN A 92 -42.61 3.92 -5.50
N PHE A 93 -41.51 4.19 -6.22
CA PHE A 93 -40.60 3.11 -6.64
C PHE A 93 -39.75 2.67 -5.45
N GLN A 94 -39.86 1.40 -5.06
CA GLN A 94 -39.08 0.84 -3.96
C GLN A 94 -37.93 -0.02 -4.47
N ARG A 95 -38.14 -0.65 -5.62
CA ARG A 95 -37.20 -1.60 -6.24
C ARG A 95 -36.51 -1.00 -7.46
N VAL A 96 -35.19 -0.81 -7.39
CA VAL A 96 -34.41 -0.13 -8.44
C VAL A 96 -33.16 -0.91 -8.82
N GLY A 97 -32.86 -0.97 -10.13
CA GLY A 97 -31.57 -1.43 -10.64
C GLY A 97 -30.63 -0.27 -10.94
N PHE A 98 -29.32 -0.50 -10.96
CA PHE A 98 -28.32 0.51 -11.30
C PHE A 98 -27.37 0.02 -12.41
N VAL A 99 -27.09 0.87 -13.39
CA VAL A 99 -26.15 0.61 -14.48
C VAL A 99 -25.17 1.76 -14.59
N ARG A 100 -23.86 1.49 -14.54
CA ARG A 100 -22.82 2.53 -14.62
C ARG A 100 -21.75 2.26 -15.67
N GLY A 101 -21.19 3.34 -16.21
CA GLY A 101 -19.94 3.30 -16.99
C GLY A 101 -18.71 3.16 -16.07
N THR A 102 -17.53 3.28 -16.66
CA THR A 102 -16.25 3.02 -15.93
C THR A 102 -15.38 4.23 -15.65
N ALA A 103 -15.73 5.40 -16.19
CA ALA A 103 -15.09 6.63 -15.78
C ALA A 103 -15.33 6.91 -14.29
N GLY A 104 -14.32 7.47 -13.61
CA GLY A 104 -14.38 7.79 -12.17
C GLY A 104 -15.58 8.66 -11.79
N LEU A 105 -16.04 9.52 -12.71
CA LEU A 105 -17.27 10.29 -12.56
C LEU A 105 -18.51 9.41 -12.29
N PHE A 106 -18.69 8.32 -13.04
CA PHE A 106 -19.86 7.45 -12.90
C PHE A 106 -19.76 6.59 -11.64
N VAL A 107 -18.54 6.24 -11.24
CA VAL A 107 -18.28 5.57 -9.96
C VAL A 107 -18.71 6.48 -8.80
N GLY A 108 -18.27 7.74 -8.78
CA GLY A 108 -18.68 8.71 -7.75
C GLY A 108 -20.19 8.96 -7.71
N LEU A 109 -20.83 9.04 -8.89
CA LEU A 109 -22.29 9.16 -9.00
C LEU A 109 -23.04 7.94 -8.45
N SER A 110 -22.58 6.73 -8.77
CA SER A 110 -23.17 5.49 -8.26
C SER A 110 -23.03 5.37 -6.75
N GLY A 111 -21.84 5.69 -6.21
CA GLY A 111 -21.59 5.71 -4.77
C GLY A 111 -22.53 6.69 -4.07
N LEU A 112 -22.67 7.90 -4.58
CA LEU A 112 -23.54 8.91 -3.97
C LEU A 112 -25.02 8.51 -4.00
N PHE A 113 -25.49 7.88 -5.08
CA PHE A 113 -26.85 7.37 -5.14
C PHE A 113 -27.10 6.26 -4.11
N LEU A 114 -26.18 5.29 -4.01
CA LEU A 114 -26.26 4.20 -3.05
C LEU A 114 -26.15 4.70 -1.60
N GLU A 115 -25.32 5.70 -1.33
CA GLU A 115 -25.26 6.37 -0.02
C GLU A 115 -26.58 7.04 0.36
N ALA A 116 -27.25 7.69 -0.60
CA ALA A 116 -28.56 8.31 -0.37
C ALA A 116 -29.64 7.25 -0.07
N VAL A 117 -29.62 6.14 -0.81
CA VAL A 117 -30.49 4.98 -0.58
C VAL A 117 -30.23 4.36 0.80
N GLN A 118 -28.98 4.11 1.16
CA GLN A 118 -28.61 3.52 2.44
C GLN A 118 -29.01 4.43 3.61
N ARG A 119 -28.83 5.74 3.46
CA ARG A 119 -29.25 6.71 4.48
C ARG A 119 -30.74 6.64 4.78
N ASP A 120 -31.57 6.49 3.76
CA ASP A 120 -33.01 6.34 3.96
C ASP A 120 -33.37 5.03 4.67
N LEU A 121 -32.64 3.95 4.36
CA LEU A 121 -32.78 2.65 5.04
C LEU A 121 -32.40 2.76 6.52
N ASP A 122 -31.25 3.37 6.82
CA ASP A 122 -30.75 3.56 8.18
C ASP A 122 -31.67 4.48 9.01
N ALA A 123 -32.22 5.52 8.37
CA ALA A 123 -33.17 6.43 8.98
C ALA A 123 -34.61 5.87 9.04
N GLY A 124 -34.88 4.74 8.38
CA GLY A 124 -36.21 4.15 8.27
C GLY A 124 -37.23 5.04 7.55
N THR A 125 -36.79 5.99 6.73
CA THR A 125 -37.66 6.98 6.06
C THR A 125 -38.33 6.42 4.81
N TYR A 126 -37.67 5.47 4.13
CA TYR A 126 -38.19 4.85 2.91
C TYR A 126 -37.59 3.46 2.70
N ASN A 127 -38.41 2.50 2.26
CA ASN A 127 -37.98 1.12 2.08
C ASN A 127 -37.44 0.91 0.66
N TRP A 128 -36.11 0.83 0.54
CA TRP A 128 -35.43 0.61 -0.73
C TRP A 128 -35.01 -0.84 -0.93
N THR A 129 -34.96 -1.28 -2.18
CA THR A 129 -34.34 -2.54 -2.58
C THR A 129 -33.56 -2.33 -3.86
N VAL A 130 -32.24 -2.48 -3.78
CA VAL A 130 -31.36 -2.42 -4.96
C VAL A 130 -31.29 -3.82 -5.57
N LEU A 131 -31.86 -4.00 -6.76
CA LEU A 131 -32.03 -5.31 -7.41
C LEU A 131 -30.75 -5.83 -8.08
N PHE A 132 -29.97 -4.93 -8.65
CA PHE A 132 -28.67 -5.22 -9.25
C PHE A 132 -27.86 -3.94 -9.44
N GLU A 133 -26.54 -4.08 -9.48
CA GLU A 133 -25.62 -3.09 -10.01
C GLU A 133 -24.84 -3.73 -11.15
N ALA A 134 -24.77 -3.08 -12.31
CA ALA A 134 -24.02 -3.55 -13.47
C ALA A 134 -23.09 -2.47 -14.02
N VAL A 135 -21.96 -2.92 -14.57
CA VAL A 135 -20.95 -2.06 -15.17
C VAL A 135 -20.91 -2.30 -16.67
N VAL A 136 -20.89 -1.23 -17.47
CA VAL A 136 -20.90 -1.29 -18.93
C VAL A 136 -19.64 -0.64 -19.49
N GLN A 137 -18.93 -1.39 -20.33
CA GLN A 137 -17.75 -0.94 -21.08
C GLN A 137 -17.83 -1.30 -22.57
N ASP A 138 -18.54 -2.38 -22.89
CA ASP A 138 -18.63 -2.98 -24.21
C ASP A 138 -20.03 -3.59 -24.42
N VAL A 139 -20.24 -4.20 -25.60
CA VAL A 139 -21.53 -4.76 -26.00
C VAL A 139 -21.92 -5.97 -25.14
N ASP A 140 -20.96 -6.79 -24.73
CA ASP A 140 -21.20 -8.01 -23.95
C ASP A 140 -21.60 -7.67 -22.51
N SER A 141 -20.94 -6.69 -21.90
CA SER A 141 -21.31 -6.14 -20.60
C SER A 141 -22.65 -5.40 -20.62
N ALA A 142 -22.98 -4.70 -21.72
CA ALA A 142 -24.31 -4.12 -21.92
C ALA A 142 -25.40 -5.21 -22.02
N ALA A 143 -25.14 -6.30 -22.74
CA ALA A 143 -26.06 -7.44 -22.84
C ALA A 143 -26.24 -8.12 -21.48
N ALA A 144 -25.16 -8.32 -20.72
CA ALA A 144 -25.21 -8.87 -19.37
C ALA A 144 -26.02 -7.99 -18.40
N ALA A 145 -25.88 -6.66 -18.49
CA ALA A 145 -26.64 -5.71 -17.68
C ALA A 145 -28.14 -5.78 -17.97
N VAL A 146 -28.53 -5.85 -19.25
CA VAL A 146 -29.93 -6.02 -19.66
C VAL A 146 -30.48 -7.38 -19.24
N GLU A 147 -29.69 -8.44 -19.37
CA GLU A 147 -30.09 -9.77 -18.93
C GLU A 147 -30.28 -9.84 -17.40
N LEU A 148 -29.46 -9.13 -16.62
CA LEU A 148 -29.66 -8.97 -15.17
C LEU A 148 -30.96 -8.20 -14.87
N LYS A 149 -31.23 -7.09 -15.57
CA LYS A 149 -32.49 -6.35 -15.46
C LYS A 149 -33.70 -7.25 -15.72
N ARG A 150 -33.61 -8.12 -16.74
CA ARG A 150 -34.65 -9.08 -17.11
C ARG A 150 -34.85 -10.14 -16.04
N LYS A 151 -33.75 -10.78 -15.59
CA LYS A 151 -33.78 -11.82 -14.55
C LYS A 151 -34.32 -11.31 -13.22
N ARG A 152 -33.98 -10.07 -12.86
CA ARG A 152 -34.39 -9.43 -11.60
C ARG A 152 -35.75 -8.73 -11.65
N ASP A 153 -36.41 -8.80 -12.81
CA ASP A 153 -37.63 -8.06 -13.15
C ASP A 153 -37.61 -6.58 -12.71
N ALA A 154 -36.48 -5.91 -12.94
CA ALA A 154 -36.29 -4.54 -12.50
C ALA A 154 -37.01 -3.56 -13.42
N ARG A 155 -38.22 -3.15 -13.01
CA ARG A 155 -39.09 -2.23 -13.76
C ARG A 155 -38.49 -0.83 -13.90
N MET A 156 -37.83 -0.33 -12.87
CA MET A 156 -37.10 0.93 -12.88
C MET A 156 -35.58 0.70 -12.75
N SER A 157 -34.78 1.35 -13.59
CA SER A 157 -33.31 1.30 -13.47
C SER A 157 -32.68 2.67 -13.70
N VAL A 158 -31.71 3.02 -12.86
CA VAL A 158 -30.91 4.24 -12.98
C VAL A 158 -29.67 3.94 -13.81
N ILE A 159 -29.36 4.79 -14.79
CA ILE A 159 -28.20 4.68 -15.65
C ILE A 159 -27.29 5.91 -15.51
N ALA A 160 -25.99 5.69 -15.32
CA ALA A 160 -24.96 6.73 -15.26
C ALA A 160 -23.81 6.35 -16.21
N SER A 161 -23.84 6.87 -17.44
CA SER A 161 -22.88 6.46 -18.48
C SER A 161 -22.70 7.52 -19.57
N TYR A 162 -21.69 7.33 -20.44
CA TYR A 162 -21.59 8.10 -21.67
C TYR A 162 -22.70 7.69 -22.64
N GLN A 163 -23.08 8.61 -23.54
CA GLN A 163 -24.15 8.37 -24.51
C GLN A 163 -23.94 7.12 -25.39
N GLY A 164 -22.68 6.77 -25.70
CA GLY A 164 -22.34 5.57 -26.47
C GLY A 164 -22.63 4.28 -25.69
N GLU A 165 -22.20 4.21 -24.43
CA GLU A 165 -22.47 3.10 -23.51
C GLU A 165 -23.97 2.93 -23.26
N GLY A 166 -24.68 4.05 -23.05
CA GLY A 166 -26.13 4.05 -22.91
C GLY A 166 -26.86 3.53 -24.15
N ALA A 167 -26.44 3.93 -25.36
CA ALA A 167 -27.03 3.43 -26.60
C ALA A 167 -26.84 1.91 -26.77
N MET A 168 -25.70 1.36 -26.36
CA MET A 168 -25.49 -0.10 -26.34
C MET A 168 -26.50 -0.80 -25.43
N VAL A 169 -26.73 -0.26 -24.23
CA VAL A 169 -27.72 -0.79 -23.26
C VAL A 169 -29.14 -0.76 -23.84
N PHE A 170 -29.57 0.35 -24.43
CA PHE A 170 -30.92 0.45 -25.01
C PHE A 170 -31.11 -0.44 -26.22
N CYS A 171 -30.11 -0.60 -27.07
CA CYS A 171 -30.19 -1.54 -28.18
C CYS A 171 -30.34 -2.98 -27.68
N GLN A 172 -29.57 -3.39 -26.66
CA GLN A 172 -29.75 -4.70 -26.05
C GLN A 172 -31.11 -4.84 -25.37
N ALA A 173 -31.61 -3.81 -24.68
CA ALA A 173 -32.94 -3.80 -24.09
C ALA A 173 -34.05 -4.00 -25.14
N TYR A 174 -33.95 -3.33 -26.29
CA TYR A 174 -34.86 -3.51 -27.42
C TYR A 174 -34.86 -4.96 -27.92
N ARG A 175 -33.67 -5.54 -28.15
CA ARG A 175 -33.52 -6.91 -28.64
C ARG A 175 -34.08 -7.97 -27.69
N HIS A 176 -34.08 -7.69 -26.39
CA HIS A 176 -34.67 -8.55 -25.36
C HIS A 176 -36.14 -8.22 -25.05
N GLY A 177 -36.79 -7.34 -25.81
CA GLY A 177 -38.19 -6.98 -25.65
C GLY A 177 -38.49 -6.16 -24.38
N MET A 178 -37.46 -5.55 -23.77
CA MET A 178 -37.58 -4.75 -22.56
C MET A 178 -37.94 -3.31 -22.91
N LEU A 179 -39.20 -3.09 -23.26
CA LEU A 179 -39.71 -1.81 -23.76
C LEU A 179 -40.57 -1.09 -22.72
N ALA A 180 -40.68 0.23 -22.88
CA ALA A 180 -41.65 1.03 -22.18
C ALA A 180 -43.07 0.59 -22.58
N PRO A 181 -44.06 0.62 -21.68
CA PRO A 181 -44.05 1.21 -20.34
C PRO A 181 -43.64 0.24 -19.22
N ASP A 182 -43.37 -1.03 -19.55
CA ASP A 182 -43.15 -2.08 -18.56
C ASP A 182 -41.72 -2.08 -18.01
N TYR A 183 -40.76 -1.53 -18.75
CA TYR A 183 -39.40 -1.28 -18.31
C TYR A 183 -39.01 0.16 -18.61
N ASN A 184 -38.63 0.90 -17.58
CA ASN A 184 -38.23 2.30 -17.68
C ASN A 184 -36.83 2.53 -17.13
N TRP A 185 -36.30 3.69 -17.46
CA TRP A 185 -34.94 4.10 -17.20
C TRP A 185 -34.90 5.52 -16.64
N MET A 186 -33.84 5.83 -15.89
CA MET A 186 -33.57 7.18 -15.43
C MET A 186 -32.09 7.52 -15.60
N LEU A 187 -31.80 8.57 -16.35
CA LEU A 187 -30.43 9.01 -16.64
C LEU A 187 -29.94 9.97 -15.55
N LEU A 188 -28.88 9.56 -14.84
CA LEU A 188 -28.38 10.28 -13.67
C LEU A 188 -27.42 11.42 -14.02
N ASN A 189 -26.60 11.30 -15.07
CA ASN A 189 -25.59 12.32 -15.41
C ASN A 189 -26.11 13.42 -16.35
N GLY A 190 -27.17 13.16 -17.12
CA GLY A 190 -28.04 14.23 -17.64
C GLY A 190 -27.59 15.06 -18.86
N TRP A 191 -26.30 15.02 -19.25
CA TRP A 191 -25.77 15.84 -20.35
C TRP A 191 -25.70 15.12 -21.71
N TRP A 192 -26.57 14.16 -21.96
CA TRP A 192 -26.59 13.50 -23.28
C TRP A 192 -27.06 14.46 -24.37
N SER A 193 -26.42 14.37 -25.54
CA SER A 193 -26.81 15.18 -26.69
C SER A 193 -28.24 14.86 -27.12
N GLN A 194 -29.00 15.85 -27.60
CA GLN A 194 -30.30 15.62 -28.26
C GLN A 194 -30.18 14.62 -29.41
N ASN A 195 -29.01 14.50 -30.04
CA ASN A 195 -28.78 13.56 -31.16
C ASN A 195 -28.21 12.20 -30.72
N PHE A 196 -28.27 11.83 -29.44
CA PHE A 196 -27.60 10.61 -28.95
C PHE A 196 -28.11 9.31 -29.61
N MET A 197 -29.39 9.28 -30.02
CA MET A 197 -30.00 8.13 -30.67
C MET A 197 -29.41 7.88 -32.05
N ASN A 198 -29.22 8.92 -32.87
CA ASN A 198 -28.63 8.78 -34.21
C ASN A 198 -27.10 8.64 -34.17
N ALA A 199 -26.45 9.20 -33.15
CA ALA A 199 -24.99 9.19 -33.05
C ALA A 199 -24.40 7.77 -32.91
N ALA A 200 -25.15 6.83 -32.32
CA ALA A 200 -24.70 5.47 -32.08
C ALA A 200 -25.47 4.41 -32.90
N ALA A 201 -26.65 4.73 -33.44
CA ALA A 201 -27.45 3.77 -34.21
C ALA A 201 -26.74 3.25 -35.47
N GLY A 202 -26.92 1.98 -35.78
CA GLY A 202 -26.34 1.31 -36.96
C GLY A 202 -24.82 1.12 -36.92
N THR A 203 -24.19 1.31 -35.76
CA THR A 203 -22.75 1.07 -35.59
C THR A 203 -22.47 -0.38 -35.19
N ALA A 204 -21.20 -0.82 -35.25
CA ALA A 204 -20.83 -2.18 -34.83
C ALA A 204 -21.12 -2.45 -33.33
N THR A 205 -21.12 -1.39 -32.50
CA THR A 205 -21.42 -1.47 -31.07
C THR A 205 -22.92 -1.36 -30.76
N CYS A 206 -23.71 -0.74 -31.64
CA CYS A 206 -25.16 -0.65 -31.53
C CYS A 206 -25.80 -0.92 -32.90
N PRO A 207 -26.13 -2.20 -33.21
CA PRO A 207 -26.70 -2.58 -34.50
C PRO A 207 -28.16 -2.16 -34.69
N CYS A 208 -28.80 -1.60 -33.67
CA CYS A 208 -30.19 -1.16 -33.72
C CYS A 208 -30.34 0.17 -34.48
N SER A 209 -31.52 0.40 -35.06
CA SER A 209 -31.90 1.68 -35.66
C SER A 209 -32.21 2.73 -34.58
N ALA A 210 -32.18 4.02 -34.96
CA ALA A 210 -32.47 5.10 -34.02
C ALA A 210 -33.91 5.04 -33.46
N GLU A 211 -34.87 4.54 -34.26
CA GLU A 211 -36.25 4.33 -33.82
C GLU A 211 -36.36 3.19 -32.79
N GLU A 212 -35.57 2.13 -32.96
CA GLU A 212 -35.53 1.01 -32.01
C GLU A 212 -34.93 1.45 -30.66
N VAL A 213 -33.87 2.28 -30.69
CA VAL A 213 -33.30 2.88 -29.48
C VAL A 213 -34.30 3.83 -28.81
N LEU A 214 -35.02 4.66 -29.58
CA LEU A 214 -36.09 5.53 -29.08
C LEU A 214 -37.19 4.72 -28.38
N HIS A 215 -37.62 3.60 -28.96
CA HIS A 215 -38.64 2.73 -28.36
C HIS A 215 -38.21 2.14 -27.01
N ALA A 216 -36.94 1.75 -26.86
CA ALA A 216 -36.41 1.24 -25.60
C ALA A 216 -36.15 2.34 -24.56
N ALA A 217 -35.85 3.56 -25.01
CA ALA A 217 -35.61 4.72 -24.15
C ALA A 217 -36.89 5.54 -23.86
N TRP A 218 -38.04 5.19 -24.44
CA TRP A 218 -39.27 5.96 -24.27
C TRP A 218 -39.67 6.07 -22.80
N GLY A 219 -40.14 7.26 -22.38
CA GLY A 219 -40.52 7.52 -21.00
C GLY A 219 -39.35 7.66 -20.04
N MET A 220 -38.09 7.47 -20.49
CA MET A 220 -36.89 7.68 -19.68
C MET A 220 -36.85 9.11 -19.15
N MET A 221 -36.64 9.26 -17.84
CA MET A 221 -36.42 10.55 -17.22
C MET A 221 -34.92 10.89 -17.20
N ALA A 222 -34.59 12.16 -17.40
CA ALA A 222 -33.22 12.66 -17.34
C ALA A 222 -33.20 14.03 -16.65
N TYR A 223 -32.02 14.51 -16.32
CA TYR A 223 -31.83 15.81 -15.70
C TYR A 223 -30.95 16.69 -16.56
N THR A 224 -31.18 18.00 -16.58
CA THR A 224 -30.22 18.93 -17.19
C THR A 224 -30.13 20.20 -16.38
N TYR A 225 -29.06 20.95 -16.61
CA TYR A 225 -28.82 22.23 -15.97
C TYR A 225 -29.74 23.31 -16.53
N GLY A 226 -29.97 24.36 -15.75
CA GLY A 226 -30.68 25.54 -16.23
C GLY A 226 -29.95 26.12 -17.45
N PRO A 227 -30.62 26.27 -18.61
CA PRO A 227 -30.04 26.90 -19.78
C PRO A 227 -29.97 28.42 -19.59
N MET A 228 -29.37 29.11 -20.56
CA MET A 228 -29.44 30.57 -20.60
C MET A 228 -30.90 31.03 -20.74
N GLN A 229 -31.33 31.93 -19.86
CA GLN A 229 -32.68 32.47 -19.89
C GLN A 229 -32.90 33.31 -21.15
N LYS A 230 -34.04 33.08 -21.81
CA LYS A 230 -34.51 33.86 -22.97
C LYS A 230 -35.79 34.60 -22.61
N THR A 231 -35.72 35.42 -21.57
CA THR A 231 -36.84 36.27 -21.15
C THR A 231 -36.52 37.74 -21.42
N ASP A 232 -37.57 38.55 -21.50
CA ASP A 232 -37.45 40.01 -21.62
C ASP A 232 -37.07 40.69 -20.29
N ASP A 233 -36.88 39.92 -19.22
CA ASP A 233 -36.45 40.46 -17.93
C ASP A 233 -35.03 41.02 -18.04
N VAL A 234 -34.75 42.05 -17.25
CA VAL A 234 -33.46 42.75 -17.27
C VAL A 234 -32.52 42.15 -16.23
N HIS A 235 -31.31 41.82 -16.66
CA HIS A 235 -30.23 41.35 -15.78
C HIS A 235 -29.76 42.48 -14.87
N GLY A 236 -29.98 42.31 -13.56
CA GLY A 236 -29.80 43.37 -12.55
C GLY A 236 -28.40 44.01 -12.51
N LEU A 237 -27.34 43.26 -12.85
CA LEU A 237 -25.97 43.79 -12.85
C LEU A 237 -25.51 44.35 -14.21
N SER A 238 -26.07 43.87 -15.33
CA SER A 238 -25.59 44.23 -16.67
C SER A 238 -26.49 45.27 -17.34
N GLY A 239 -27.73 45.43 -16.86
CA GLY A 239 -28.74 46.32 -17.42
C GLY A 239 -29.29 45.87 -18.77
N ARG A 240 -28.89 44.69 -19.26
CA ARG A 240 -29.35 44.11 -20.54
C ARG A 240 -30.46 43.10 -20.32
N ARG A 241 -31.33 42.90 -21.32
CA ARG A 241 -32.33 41.82 -21.27
C ARG A 241 -31.64 40.46 -21.39
N PHE A 242 -32.18 39.43 -20.73
CA PHE A 242 -31.63 38.08 -20.84
C PHE A 242 -31.71 37.54 -22.27
N SER A 243 -32.80 37.81 -22.99
CA SER A 243 -32.97 37.51 -24.41
C SER A 243 -31.83 38.06 -25.27
N ASP A 244 -31.54 39.36 -25.14
CA ASP A 244 -30.47 40.02 -25.91
C ASP A 244 -29.09 39.39 -25.65
N ILE A 245 -28.79 39.03 -24.40
CA ILE A 245 -27.51 38.41 -24.03
C ILE A 245 -27.41 37.00 -24.64
N SER A 246 -28.48 36.21 -24.58
CA SER A 246 -28.50 34.87 -25.15
C SER A 246 -28.39 34.89 -26.67
N ASP A 247 -29.14 35.76 -27.34
CA ASP A 247 -29.14 35.86 -28.80
C ASP A 247 -27.80 36.34 -29.34
N ASP A 248 -27.15 37.29 -28.65
CA ASP A 248 -25.79 37.71 -28.96
C ASP A 248 -24.80 36.55 -28.89
N TYR A 249 -24.82 35.77 -27.80
CA TYR A 249 -23.95 34.62 -27.64
C TYR A 249 -24.13 33.62 -28.78
N TYR A 250 -25.37 33.25 -29.09
CA TYR A 250 -25.67 32.27 -30.13
C TYR A 250 -25.27 32.76 -31.52
N ARG A 251 -25.50 34.03 -31.82
CA ARG A 251 -25.10 34.65 -33.09
C ARG A 251 -23.58 34.66 -33.24
N ASP A 252 -22.86 35.12 -32.22
CA ASP A 252 -21.41 35.27 -32.27
C ASP A 252 -20.71 33.89 -32.25
N CYS A 253 -21.25 32.94 -31.48
CA CYS A 253 -20.79 31.56 -31.48
C CYS A 253 -21.00 30.87 -32.83
N ALA A 254 -22.17 31.03 -33.46
CA ALA A 254 -22.42 30.46 -34.78
C ALA A 254 -21.50 31.06 -35.86
N ALA A 255 -21.10 32.34 -35.72
CA ALA A 255 -20.14 32.98 -36.61
C ALA A 255 -18.68 32.53 -36.37
N TRP A 256 -18.38 31.94 -35.22
CA TRP A 256 -17.03 31.52 -34.84
C TRP A 256 -16.49 30.42 -35.76
N GLY A 257 -15.19 30.49 -36.06
CA GLY A 257 -14.52 29.49 -36.89
C GLY A 257 -15.09 29.36 -38.32
N ASN A 258 -15.54 30.45 -38.94
CA ASN A 258 -16.21 30.44 -40.26
C ASN A 258 -17.48 29.56 -40.31
N GLY A 259 -18.35 29.65 -39.30
CA GLY A 259 -19.59 28.87 -39.29
C GLY A 259 -19.46 27.46 -38.72
N THR A 260 -18.34 27.15 -38.07
CA THR A 260 -18.08 25.83 -37.47
C THR A 260 -18.16 25.82 -35.94
N GLY A 261 -18.51 26.96 -35.33
CA GLY A 261 -18.66 27.09 -33.89
C GLY A 261 -19.78 26.18 -33.33
N ILE A 262 -19.46 25.45 -32.26
CA ILE A 262 -20.42 24.62 -31.53
C ILE A 262 -20.86 25.40 -30.28
N CYS A 263 -22.14 25.76 -30.22
CA CYS A 263 -22.69 26.54 -29.12
C CYS A 263 -23.22 25.63 -28.01
N SER A 264 -23.08 26.08 -26.77
CA SER A 264 -23.49 25.31 -25.60
C SER A 264 -24.14 26.21 -24.57
N ASP A 265 -25.31 25.80 -24.08
CA ASP A 265 -26.01 26.47 -22.97
C ASP A 265 -25.17 26.52 -21.68
N ALA A 266 -24.21 25.61 -21.53
CA ALA A 266 -23.28 25.60 -20.39
C ALA A 266 -22.41 26.87 -20.31
N MET A 267 -22.26 27.63 -21.40
CA MET A 267 -21.50 28.88 -21.41
C MET A 267 -22.14 29.97 -20.55
N GLY A 268 -23.45 29.88 -20.26
CA GLY A 268 -24.10 30.77 -19.30
C GLY A 268 -23.46 30.73 -17.91
N TYR A 269 -22.92 29.59 -17.49
CA TYR A 269 -22.24 29.47 -16.20
C TYR A 269 -20.86 30.15 -16.17
N ILE A 270 -20.22 30.33 -17.32
CA ILE A 270 -19.00 31.16 -17.44
C ILE A 270 -19.37 32.63 -17.30
N TYR A 271 -20.46 33.06 -17.94
CA TYR A 271 -20.97 34.43 -17.82
C TYR A 271 -21.31 34.77 -16.38
N ASP A 272 -22.03 33.88 -15.68
CA ASP A 272 -22.35 34.03 -14.27
C ASP A 272 -21.07 34.00 -13.40
N GLY A 273 -20.09 33.14 -13.72
CA GLY A 273 -18.79 33.12 -13.04
C GLY A 273 -17.99 34.41 -13.16
N LEU A 274 -18.07 35.11 -14.30
CA LEU A 274 -17.45 36.42 -14.46
C LEU A 274 -18.12 37.47 -13.57
N TRP A 275 -19.46 37.47 -13.51
CA TRP A 275 -20.20 38.35 -12.62
C TRP A 275 -19.91 38.04 -11.15
N GLN A 276 -19.78 36.77 -10.78
CA GLN A 276 -19.38 36.35 -9.44
C GLN A 276 -18.03 36.95 -9.04
N VAL A 277 -17.03 36.86 -9.92
CA VAL A 277 -15.70 37.44 -9.66
C VAL A 277 -15.80 38.97 -9.53
N ALA A 278 -16.57 39.61 -10.40
CA ALA A 278 -16.75 41.06 -10.39
C ALA A 278 -17.44 41.56 -9.10
N THR A 279 -18.52 40.90 -8.66
CA THR A 279 -19.26 41.28 -7.44
C THR A 279 -18.45 41.03 -6.18
N VAL A 280 -17.67 39.94 -6.12
CA VAL A 280 -16.77 39.67 -4.99
C VAL A 280 -15.67 40.73 -4.88
N LEU A 281 -15.05 41.12 -5.99
CA LEU A 281 -14.03 42.18 -6.00
C LEU A 281 -14.65 43.54 -5.69
N HIS A 282 -15.86 43.82 -6.16
CA HIS A 282 -16.60 45.04 -5.80
C HIS A 282 -16.89 45.08 -4.30
N GLY A 283 -17.38 43.98 -3.72
CA GLY A 283 -17.63 43.85 -2.29
C GLY A 283 -16.36 44.05 -1.45
N PHE A 284 -15.22 43.54 -1.92
CA PHE A 284 -13.96 43.68 -1.20
C PHE A 284 -13.38 45.10 -1.30
N LEU A 285 -13.32 45.69 -2.49
CA LEU A 285 -12.65 46.98 -2.72
C LEU A 285 -13.55 48.18 -2.42
N ILE A 286 -14.81 48.12 -2.88
CA ILE A 286 -15.74 49.25 -2.84
C ILE A 286 -16.60 49.20 -1.58
N ASP A 287 -17.34 48.10 -1.35
CA ASP A 287 -18.30 48.04 -0.23
C ASP A 287 -17.60 48.04 1.12
N GLN A 288 -16.47 47.33 1.23
CA GLN A 288 -15.63 47.34 2.43
C GLN A 288 -14.61 48.49 2.47
N ASN A 289 -14.58 49.36 1.44
CA ASN A 289 -13.68 50.49 1.31
C ASN A 289 -12.20 50.15 1.55
N ARG A 290 -11.69 49.11 0.88
CA ARG A 290 -10.32 48.58 1.04
C ARG A 290 -9.41 49.01 -0.09
N SER A 291 -8.12 49.10 0.21
CA SER A 291 -7.10 49.42 -0.78
C SER A 291 -6.74 48.23 -1.67
N TYR A 292 -6.24 48.50 -2.88
CA TYR A 292 -5.76 47.45 -3.79
C TYR A 292 -4.59 46.65 -3.20
N ASP A 293 -3.73 47.30 -2.41
CA ASP A 293 -2.55 46.68 -1.79
C ASP A 293 -2.93 45.56 -0.80
N GLU A 294 -4.12 45.64 -0.19
CA GLU A 294 -4.62 44.61 0.73
C GLU A 294 -4.92 43.28 0.03
N LEU A 295 -5.13 43.27 -1.29
CA LEU A 295 -5.31 42.03 -2.07
C LEU A 295 -4.07 41.11 -2.03
N ASN A 296 -2.89 41.67 -1.72
CA ASN A 296 -1.63 40.94 -1.62
C ASN A 296 -1.38 40.33 -0.23
N THR A 297 -2.31 40.50 0.72
CA THR A 297 -2.17 39.99 2.08
C THR A 297 -2.83 38.62 2.25
N ASP A 298 -2.38 37.82 3.22
CA ASP A 298 -2.97 36.51 3.51
C ASP A 298 -4.43 36.59 3.96
N PHE A 299 -4.82 37.73 4.52
CA PHE A 299 -6.20 38.03 4.94
C PHE A 299 -7.16 38.10 3.75
N SER A 300 -6.71 38.56 2.57
CA SER A 300 -7.59 38.73 1.41
C SER A 300 -8.21 37.42 0.95
N ARG A 301 -7.52 36.28 1.13
CA ARG A 301 -8.01 34.96 0.70
C ARG A 301 -9.32 34.57 1.35
N GLU A 302 -9.34 34.59 2.68
CA GLU A 302 -10.50 34.20 3.46
C GLU A 302 -11.61 35.23 3.26
N ALA A 303 -11.26 36.52 3.21
CA ALA A 303 -12.21 37.58 2.94
C ALA A 303 -12.89 37.43 1.56
N LEU A 304 -12.14 37.13 0.50
CA LEU A 304 -12.68 36.93 -0.85
C LEU A 304 -13.54 35.66 -0.94
N TYR A 305 -13.12 34.57 -0.30
CA TYR A 305 -13.92 33.35 -0.24
C TYR A 305 -15.22 33.55 0.55
N GLN A 306 -15.15 34.17 1.72
CA GLN A 306 -16.34 34.49 2.51
C GLN A 306 -17.29 35.42 1.74
N LEU A 307 -16.78 36.44 1.07
CA LEU A 307 -17.58 37.29 0.20
C LEU A 307 -18.25 36.51 -0.94
N THR A 308 -17.58 35.50 -1.49
CA THR A 308 -18.14 34.63 -2.55
C THR A 308 -19.36 33.87 -2.05
N LEU A 309 -19.30 33.33 -0.83
CA LEU A 309 -20.42 32.59 -0.23
C LEU A 309 -21.64 33.46 0.10
N HIS A 310 -21.48 34.78 0.20
CA HIS A 310 -22.56 35.71 0.53
C HIS A 310 -23.17 36.43 -0.69
N GLN A 311 -22.70 36.12 -1.90
CA GLN A 311 -23.30 36.70 -3.11
C GLN A 311 -24.68 36.07 -3.38
N ASP A 312 -25.65 36.94 -3.68
CA ASP A 312 -27.02 36.57 -4.06
C ASP A 312 -27.50 37.53 -5.15
N TYR A 313 -27.53 37.06 -6.40
CA TYR A 313 -27.99 37.86 -7.54
C TYR A 313 -28.64 36.98 -8.61
N MET A 314 -29.37 37.61 -9.53
CA MET A 314 -29.92 36.91 -10.70
C MET A 314 -28.89 36.89 -11.84
N GLY A 315 -28.34 35.71 -12.13
CA GLY A 315 -27.50 35.44 -13.30
C GLY A 315 -28.32 34.98 -14.50
N ILE A 316 -27.65 34.77 -15.65
CA ILE A 316 -28.30 34.34 -16.90
C ILE A 316 -28.78 32.90 -16.86
N THR A 317 -28.21 32.05 -16.00
CA THR A 317 -28.66 30.66 -15.82
C THR A 317 -29.62 30.49 -14.62
N GLY A 318 -30.07 31.61 -14.03
CA GLY A 318 -30.92 31.62 -12.83
C GLY A 318 -30.26 32.32 -11.65
N ARG A 319 -30.89 32.23 -10.48
CA ARG A 319 -30.35 32.82 -9.25
C ARG A 319 -28.97 32.21 -8.94
N VAL A 320 -27.99 33.05 -8.64
CA VAL A 320 -26.65 32.66 -8.21
C VAL A 320 -26.59 32.89 -6.71
N ARG A 321 -26.58 31.79 -5.96
CA ARG A 321 -26.40 31.75 -4.52
C ARG A 321 -25.60 30.50 -4.19
N LEU A 322 -24.63 30.60 -3.30
CA LEU A 322 -23.82 29.45 -2.88
C LEU A 322 -24.26 28.95 -1.51
N PHE A 323 -24.15 27.64 -1.27
CA PHE A 323 -24.39 27.07 0.04
C PHE A 323 -23.29 27.54 1.03
N ASN A 324 -23.71 28.16 2.14
CA ASN A 324 -22.81 28.76 3.13
C ASN A 324 -22.82 28.10 4.53
N SER A 325 -23.63 27.06 4.75
CA SER A 325 -23.79 26.38 6.05
C SER A 325 -24.13 24.89 5.90
N VAL A 326 -24.11 24.15 7.01
CA VAL A 326 -24.66 22.79 7.13
C VAL A 326 -26.18 22.88 6.99
N GLU A 327 -26.68 23.12 5.78
CA GLU A 327 -28.12 23.01 5.53
C GLU A 327 -28.53 21.54 5.72
N PRO A 328 -29.65 21.26 6.41
CA PRO A 328 -30.08 19.89 6.75
C PRO A 328 -30.35 19.02 5.53
N THR A 329 -30.48 19.63 4.34
CA THR A 329 -30.64 18.96 3.05
C THR A 329 -29.32 18.43 2.48
N THR A 330 -28.17 18.93 2.95
CA THR A 330 -26.84 18.50 2.50
C THR A 330 -26.12 17.75 3.62
N THR A 331 -26.29 16.43 3.62
CA THR A 331 -25.41 15.53 4.40
C THR A 331 -24.63 14.65 3.41
N PRO A 332 -23.29 14.64 3.44
CA PRO A 332 -22.42 15.62 4.12
C PRO A 332 -22.65 17.06 3.63
N PRO A 333 -22.31 18.07 4.45
CA PRO A 333 -22.49 19.48 4.11
C PRO A 333 -21.72 19.86 2.85
N SER A 334 -22.36 20.61 1.95
CA SER A 334 -21.72 21.14 0.74
C SER A 334 -21.35 22.62 0.93
N TYR A 335 -20.11 22.98 0.57
CA TYR A 335 -19.60 24.34 0.70
C TYR A 335 -19.11 24.85 -0.66
N GLY A 336 -19.50 26.07 -1.05
CA GLY A 336 -19.05 26.67 -2.32
C GLY A 336 -19.76 26.12 -3.57
N ASP A 337 -20.76 25.25 -3.40
CA ASP A 337 -21.66 24.79 -4.46
C ASP A 337 -22.79 25.79 -4.69
N ARG A 338 -23.17 26.01 -5.95
CA ARG A 338 -24.34 26.84 -6.27
C ARG A 338 -25.65 26.10 -6.00
N GLU A 339 -26.54 26.79 -5.31
CA GLU A 339 -27.96 26.47 -5.26
C GLU A 339 -28.54 26.68 -6.66
N GLY A 340 -28.88 25.58 -7.35
CA GLY A 340 -29.37 25.64 -8.71
C GLY A 340 -30.65 24.88 -8.94
N VAL A 341 -31.38 25.32 -9.96
CA VAL A 341 -32.54 24.62 -10.49
C VAL A 341 -32.05 23.50 -11.41
N MET A 342 -32.50 22.28 -11.16
CA MET A 342 -32.33 21.17 -12.11
C MET A 342 -33.59 21.01 -12.93
N LEU A 343 -33.46 21.00 -14.24
CA LEU A 343 -34.56 20.69 -15.13
C LEU A 343 -34.74 19.18 -15.21
N ILE A 344 -35.98 18.73 -15.14
CA ILE A 344 -36.36 17.33 -15.33
C ILE A 344 -36.84 17.20 -16.78
N LEU A 345 -36.21 16.29 -17.51
CA LEU A 345 -36.50 15.97 -18.89
C LEU A 345 -37.13 14.57 -18.97
N GLN A 346 -37.92 14.32 -19.99
CA GLN A 346 -38.43 12.99 -20.33
C GLN A 346 -38.24 12.72 -21.82
N VAL A 347 -37.91 11.48 -22.18
CA VAL A 347 -37.93 11.03 -23.58
C VAL A 347 -39.38 10.84 -24.03
N ALA A 348 -39.90 11.82 -24.77
CA ALA A 348 -41.25 11.83 -25.32
C ALA A 348 -41.33 12.46 -26.73
N GLY A 349 -40.19 12.86 -27.30
CA GLY A 349 -40.08 13.51 -28.60
C GLY A 349 -39.69 12.58 -29.75
N THR A 350 -39.00 13.12 -30.75
CA THR A 350 -38.57 12.39 -31.96
C THR A 350 -37.13 11.88 -31.83
N THR A 351 -36.63 11.12 -32.82
CA THR A 351 -35.24 10.63 -32.84
C THR A 351 -34.19 11.74 -32.92
N THR A 352 -34.57 12.97 -33.31
CA THR A 352 -33.66 14.13 -33.41
C THR A 352 -33.72 15.04 -32.19
N GLU A 353 -34.88 15.13 -31.53
CA GLU A 353 -35.11 15.91 -30.32
C GLU A 353 -35.94 15.06 -29.34
N PRO A 354 -35.32 14.07 -28.69
CA PRO A 354 -36.03 13.10 -27.86
C PRO A 354 -36.48 13.67 -26.52
N PHE A 355 -35.71 14.61 -25.95
CA PHE A 355 -35.95 15.11 -24.60
C PHE A 355 -36.92 16.29 -24.58
N GLU A 356 -38.04 16.13 -23.87
CA GLU A 356 -38.94 17.22 -23.51
C GLU A 356 -38.78 17.62 -22.05
N GLN A 357 -38.86 18.91 -21.74
CA GLN A 357 -38.85 19.39 -20.35
C GLN A 357 -40.20 19.13 -19.67
N THR A 358 -40.19 18.30 -18.63
CA THR A 358 -41.40 17.89 -17.89
C THR A 358 -41.53 18.53 -16.52
N GLY A 359 -40.42 18.95 -15.89
CA GLY A 359 -40.45 19.54 -14.56
C GLY A 359 -39.19 20.32 -14.21
N LEU A 360 -39.19 20.88 -13.00
CA LEU A 360 -38.04 21.52 -12.38
C LEU A 360 -37.94 21.10 -10.92
N TRP A 361 -36.70 20.90 -10.47
CA TRP A 361 -36.35 20.59 -9.10
C TRP A 361 -35.61 21.76 -8.49
N THR A 362 -36.02 22.17 -7.29
CA THR A 362 -35.39 23.20 -6.46
C THR A 362 -35.22 22.68 -5.04
N ALA A 363 -34.46 23.39 -4.21
CA ALA A 363 -34.32 23.03 -2.78
C ALA A 363 -35.66 22.98 -2.01
N THR A 364 -36.72 23.60 -2.55
CA THR A 364 -38.08 23.56 -2.01
C THR A 364 -38.93 22.38 -2.51
N GLY A 365 -38.40 21.53 -3.40
CA GLY A 365 -39.05 20.35 -3.96
C GLY A 365 -39.25 20.38 -5.48
N ILE A 366 -40.03 19.42 -5.99
CA ILE A 366 -40.33 19.26 -7.42
C ILE A 366 -41.57 20.05 -7.83
N ARG A 367 -41.48 20.77 -8.94
CA ARG A 367 -42.63 21.37 -9.64
C ARG A 367 -42.72 20.81 -11.06
N TRP A 368 -43.85 20.21 -11.38
CA TRP A 368 -44.11 19.67 -12.72
C TRP A 368 -44.70 20.72 -13.66
N LEU A 369 -44.30 20.67 -14.93
CA LEU A 369 -44.72 21.61 -15.98
C LEU A 369 -45.56 20.93 -17.06
N ARG A 370 -45.37 19.63 -17.26
CA ARG A 370 -46.08 18.82 -18.26
C ARG A 370 -46.51 17.50 -17.65
N ASP A 371 -47.47 16.86 -18.31
CA ASP A 371 -47.92 15.51 -18.00
C ASP A 371 -46.80 14.51 -18.37
N ILE A 372 -46.69 13.42 -17.60
CA ILE A 372 -45.64 12.42 -17.75
C ILE A 372 -46.18 11.24 -18.54
N THR A 373 -45.51 10.83 -19.62
CA THR A 373 -45.97 9.76 -20.50
C THR A 373 -45.03 8.55 -20.42
N TRP A 374 -45.53 7.39 -20.02
CA TRP A 374 -44.72 6.17 -19.92
C TRP A 374 -44.80 5.28 -21.16
N SER A 375 -45.73 5.56 -22.08
CA SER A 375 -45.94 4.80 -23.32
C SER A 375 -46.05 5.74 -24.52
N ALA A 376 -45.47 5.33 -25.65
CA ALA A 376 -45.56 6.08 -26.92
C ALA A 376 -46.92 5.89 -27.61
N THR A 377 -47.54 4.73 -27.40
CA THR A 377 -48.72 4.29 -28.18
C THR A 377 -50.01 4.30 -27.37
N ASP A 378 -49.93 4.33 -26.03
CA ASP A 378 -51.07 4.19 -25.13
C ASP A 378 -51.21 5.42 -24.22
N SER A 379 -52.11 6.33 -24.60
CA SER A 379 -52.36 7.58 -23.88
C SER A 379 -53.01 7.37 -22.50
N SER A 380 -53.55 6.18 -22.21
CA SER A 380 -54.05 5.83 -20.87
C SER A 380 -52.93 5.62 -19.86
N ARG A 381 -51.68 5.49 -20.34
CA ARG A 381 -50.47 5.28 -19.52
C ARG A 381 -49.69 6.57 -19.27
N ALA A 382 -50.43 7.64 -18.96
CA ALA A 382 -49.88 8.95 -18.63
C ALA A 382 -50.30 9.39 -17.21
N ILE A 383 -49.56 10.34 -16.66
CA ILE A 383 -49.80 10.96 -15.35
C ILE A 383 -50.04 12.45 -15.59
N SER A 384 -51.21 12.96 -15.16
CA SER A 384 -51.48 14.39 -15.25
C SER A 384 -50.73 15.14 -14.15
N CYS A 385 -49.83 16.05 -14.56
CA CYS A 385 -48.93 16.80 -13.68
C CYS A 385 -48.84 18.29 -14.04
N SER A 386 -49.52 18.73 -15.10
CA SER A 386 -49.52 20.12 -15.60
C SER A 386 -49.99 21.19 -14.61
N SER A 387 -50.63 20.82 -13.48
CA SER A 387 -51.03 21.74 -12.41
C SER A 387 -49.91 22.16 -11.45
N GLY A 388 -48.69 21.65 -11.64
CA GLY A 388 -47.58 21.81 -10.71
C GLY A 388 -47.34 20.60 -9.80
N THR A 389 -48.39 19.79 -9.59
CA THR A 389 -48.35 18.53 -8.84
C THR A 389 -48.99 17.39 -9.65
N CYS A 390 -48.46 16.18 -9.53
CA CYS A 390 -49.05 14.99 -10.16
C CYS A 390 -50.20 14.42 -9.32
N ASP A 391 -51.32 14.11 -9.95
CA ASP A 391 -52.41 13.33 -9.32
C ASP A 391 -52.09 11.84 -9.39
N MET A 392 -51.63 11.29 -8.26
CA MET A 392 -51.22 9.88 -8.16
C MET A 392 -52.40 8.90 -8.03
N ALA A 393 -53.64 9.37 -7.82
CA ALA A 393 -54.79 8.49 -7.56
C ALA A 393 -55.35 7.83 -8.82
N THR A 394 -55.24 8.49 -9.97
CA THR A 394 -55.70 7.99 -11.28
C THR A 394 -54.55 7.72 -12.25
N ALA A 395 -53.31 7.89 -11.80
CA ALA A 395 -52.11 7.81 -12.62
C ALA A 395 -51.69 6.37 -12.90
N PHE A 396 -51.34 6.10 -14.16
CA PHE A 396 -50.54 4.92 -14.48
C PHE A 396 -49.10 5.16 -14.04
N VAL A 397 -48.66 4.46 -13.01
CA VAL A 397 -47.25 4.27 -12.67
C VAL A 397 -46.91 2.83 -13.01
N PRO A 398 -45.79 2.55 -13.70
CA PRO A 398 -45.31 1.19 -13.89
C PRO A 398 -45.29 0.45 -12.55
N ALA A 399 -46.23 -0.48 -12.35
CA ALA A 399 -46.51 -1.05 -11.04
C ALA A 399 -45.32 -1.87 -10.54
N ASP A 400 -44.85 -1.54 -9.33
CA ASP A 400 -43.99 -2.40 -8.53
C ASP A 400 -44.83 -3.61 -8.09
N ARG A 401 -44.92 -4.65 -8.93
CA ARG A 401 -45.79 -5.79 -8.64
C ARG A 401 -45.22 -6.54 -7.44
N SER A 402 -46.08 -6.82 -6.46
CA SER A 402 -45.95 -8.03 -5.66
C SER A 402 -47.28 -8.81 -5.64
N SER A 403 -47.18 -10.14 -5.75
CA SER A 403 -48.00 -11.11 -5.00
C SER A 403 -49.18 -11.94 -5.58
N GLN A 404 -49.43 -12.11 -6.89
CA GLN A 404 -50.34 -13.21 -7.32
C GLN A 404 -49.87 -13.99 -8.55
N CYS A 405 -49.47 -15.25 -8.32
CA CYS A 405 -49.08 -16.23 -9.33
C CYS A 405 -50.14 -17.35 -9.46
N PRO A 406 -50.37 -17.93 -10.67
CA PRO A 406 -51.34 -19.01 -10.90
C PRO A 406 -51.01 -20.32 -10.16
N ALA A 407 -51.99 -21.23 -9.98
CA ALA A 407 -51.79 -22.52 -9.31
C ALA A 407 -50.66 -23.32 -9.97
N GLY A 408 -49.79 -23.90 -9.15
CA GLY A 408 -48.53 -24.53 -9.56
C GLY A 408 -47.33 -23.57 -9.61
N THR A 409 -47.49 -22.27 -9.30
CA THR A 409 -46.41 -21.25 -9.39
C THR A 409 -46.37 -20.30 -8.19
N ILE A 410 -45.20 -19.71 -7.87
CA ILE A 410 -44.97 -18.85 -6.69
C ILE A 410 -44.17 -17.58 -6.98
N TRP A 411 -44.38 -16.53 -6.18
CA TRP A 411 -43.78 -15.21 -6.34
C TRP A 411 -42.44 -15.05 -5.59
N PHE A 412 -41.36 -14.71 -6.30
CA PHE A 412 -40.08 -14.30 -5.72
C PHE A 412 -39.81 -12.83 -5.99
N ASN A 413 -39.30 -12.10 -4.98
CA ASN A 413 -38.89 -10.71 -5.16
C ASN A 413 -37.87 -10.60 -6.30
N ASP A 414 -36.79 -11.37 -6.29
CA ASP A 414 -35.71 -11.21 -7.29
C ASP A 414 -35.95 -11.90 -8.65
N LEU A 415 -37.06 -12.61 -8.86
CA LEU A 415 -37.24 -13.50 -10.03
C LEU A 415 -38.66 -13.55 -10.63
N GLY A 416 -39.67 -12.95 -10.00
CA GLY A 416 -41.06 -12.99 -10.48
C GLY A 416 -41.80 -14.31 -10.17
N CYS A 417 -42.84 -14.65 -10.94
CA CYS A 417 -43.58 -15.92 -10.79
C CYS A 417 -42.81 -17.09 -11.39
N THR A 418 -42.61 -18.15 -10.62
CA THR A 418 -41.83 -19.32 -11.01
C THR A 418 -42.60 -20.61 -10.74
N ASP A 419 -42.46 -21.60 -11.61
CA ASP A 419 -43.10 -22.91 -11.45
C ASP A 419 -42.60 -23.61 -10.19
N CYS A 420 -43.52 -24.26 -9.48
CA CYS A 420 -43.13 -25.16 -8.42
C CYS A 420 -42.38 -26.36 -9.01
N PRO A 421 -41.13 -26.58 -8.58
CA PRO A 421 -40.30 -27.66 -9.11
C PRO A 421 -40.91 -29.02 -8.73
N THR A 422 -40.51 -30.07 -9.45
CA THR A 422 -40.93 -31.45 -9.15
C THR A 422 -40.76 -31.77 -7.67
N GLY A 423 -41.73 -32.49 -7.12
CA GLY A 423 -41.83 -32.72 -5.68
C GLY A 423 -42.59 -31.63 -4.93
N ARG A 424 -42.76 -30.42 -5.47
CA ARG A 424 -43.55 -29.38 -4.79
C ARG A 424 -44.86 -29.12 -5.53
N PHE A 425 -45.84 -28.64 -4.80
CA PHE A 425 -47.12 -28.22 -5.33
C PHE A 425 -47.43 -26.78 -4.89
N GLY A 426 -48.23 -26.06 -5.67
CA GLY A 426 -48.60 -24.67 -5.37
C GLY A 426 -50.09 -24.46 -5.51
N ALA A 427 -50.77 -24.08 -4.44
CA ALA A 427 -52.14 -23.60 -4.55
C ALA A 427 -52.18 -22.25 -5.29
N ALA A 428 -53.33 -21.87 -5.85
CA ALA A 428 -53.48 -20.57 -6.51
C ALA A 428 -53.16 -19.42 -5.53
N GLY A 429 -52.30 -18.48 -5.93
CA GLY A 429 -51.87 -17.37 -5.08
C GLY A 429 -50.86 -17.75 -3.99
N ALA A 430 -50.25 -18.94 -4.07
CA ALA A 430 -49.21 -19.35 -3.14
C ALA A 430 -47.97 -18.45 -3.25
N THR A 431 -47.48 -17.98 -2.11
CA THR A 431 -46.23 -17.23 -2.01
C THR A 431 -45.02 -18.14 -1.83
N GLN A 432 -45.24 -19.44 -1.58
CA GLN A 432 -44.20 -20.45 -1.43
C GLN A 432 -44.71 -21.83 -1.90
N CYS A 433 -43.82 -22.62 -2.50
CA CYS A 433 -44.16 -23.93 -3.03
C CYS A 433 -44.16 -24.92 -1.88
N GLU A 434 -45.33 -25.46 -1.61
CA GLU A 434 -45.50 -26.43 -0.54
C GLU A 434 -44.94 -27.78 -0.99
N PRO A 435 -44.15 -28.43 -0.14
CA PRO A 435 -43.56 -29.69 -0.51
C PRO A 435 -44.60 -30.82 -0.41
N CYS A 436 -44.59 -31.76 -1.36
CA CYS A 436 -45.36 -33.00 -1.21
C CYS A 436 -45.02 -33.65 0.12
N LEU A 437 -46.01 -34.09 0.88
CA LEU A 437 -45.75 -34.67 2.19
C LEU A 437 -45.08 -36.04 2.04
N THR A 438 -44.40 -36.47 3.10
CA THR A 438 -43.70 -37.76 3.13
C THR A 438 -44.69 -38.90 2.93
N GLY A 439 -44.33 -39.90 2.11
CA GLY A 439 -45.24 -40.93 1.62
C GLY A 439 -45.87 -40.60 0.28
N ASP A 440 -45.82 -39.32 -0.15
CA ASP A 440 -46.30 -38.83 -1.44
C ASP A 440 -45.16 -38.23 -2.30
N PHE A 441 -45.36 -38.15 -3.61
CA PHE A 441 -44.40 -37.64 -4.59
C PHE A 441 -45.08 -36.86 -5.74
N SER A 442 -44.28 -36.08 -6.49
CA SER A 442 -44.70 -35.34 -7.68
C SER A 442 -43.61 -35.38 -8.76
N ASN A 443 -43.84 -36.15 -9.83
CA ASN A 443 -42.86 -36.33 -10.90
C ASN A 443 -42.91 -35.27 -12.01
N VAL A 444 -43.74 -34.22 -11.87
CA VAL A 444 -43.91 -33.14 -12.88
C VAL A 444 -43.94 -31.75 -12.22
N SER A 445 -43.45 -30.71 -12.91
CA SER A 445 -43.45 -29.32 -12.42
C SER A 445 -44.83 -28.67 -12.57
N GLY A 446 -45.14 -27.68 -11.73
CA GLY A 446 -46.41 -26.96 -11.78
C GLY A 446 -47.61 -27.75 -11.23
N LEU A 447 -47.37 -28.75 -10.37
CA LEU A 447 -48.42 -29.64 -9.87
C LEU A 447 -49.32 -28.95 -8.84
N ALA A 448 -50.62 -29.28 -8.85
CA ALA A 448 -51.60 -28.74 -7.90
C ALA A 448 -51.78 -29.60 -6.62
N SER A 449 -51.45 -30.90 -6.65
CA SER A 449 -51.54 -31.85 -5.52
C SER A 449 -50.77 -33.17 -5.79
N CYS A 450 -50.23 -33.85 -4.76
CA CYS A 450 -49.26 -34.98 -4.86
C CYS A 450 -49.86 -36.40 -4.91
N TYR A 451 -49.05 -37.43 -5.24
CA TYR A 451 -49.44 -38.87 -5.36
C TYR A 451 -48.78 -39.79 -4.32
N PRO A 452 -49.42 -40.86 -3.78
CA PRO A 452 -48.83 -41.76 -2.76
C PRO A 452 -47.89 -42.88 -3.28
N CYS A 453 -46.94 -43.33 -2.45
CA CYS A 453 -45.95 -44.36 -2.75
C CYS A 453 -46.38 -45.83 -2.47
N PRO A 454 -46.04 -46.83 -3.31
CA PRO A 454 -46.43 -48.23 -3.11
C PRO A 454 -45.57 -49.00 -2.07
N ALA A 455 -46.09 -50.08 -1.48
CA ALA A 455 -45.38 -50.89 -0.47
C ALA A 455 -44.05 -51.49 -1.00
N GLY A 456 -43.03 -51.56 -0.14
CA GLY A 456 -41.64 -51.81 -0.55
C GLY A 456 -40.92 -50.55 -1.07
N SER A 457 -41.63 -49.42 -1.19
CA SER A 457 -41.07 -48.11 -1.55
C SER A 457 -41.67 -46.99 -0.69
N ILE A 458 -40.97 -45.87 -0.66
CA ILE A 458 -41.24 -44.76 0.25
C ILE A 458 -40.94 -43.42 -0.43
N SER A 459 -41.46 -42.36 0.16
CA SER A 459 -41.02 -40.99 -0.08
C SER A 459 -40.67 -40.38 1.27
N GLU A 460 -39.39 -40.48 1.64
CA GLU A 460 -38.89 -40.01 2.94
C GLU A 460 -38.84 -38.49 3.05
N GLU A 461 -38.65 -37.83 1.91
CA GLU A 461 -38.47 -36.39 1.87
C GLU A 461 -39.76 -35.71 1.48
N LYS A 462 -40.07 -34.63 2.22
CA LYS A 462 -41.05 -33.69 1.72
C LYS A 462 -40.51 -33.14 0.40
N ALA A 463 -41.36 -33.12 -0.61
CA ALA A 463 -41.03 -32.82 -1.98
C ALA A 463 -40.22 -33.84 -2.78
N SER A 464 -40.50 -35.13 -2.59
CA SER A 464 -39.96 -36.14 -3.49
C SER A 464 -40.59 -36.09 -4.88
N SER A 465 -39.78 -36.28 -5.92
CA SER A 465 -40.23 -36.39 -7.30
C SER A 465 -40.44 -37.83 -7.78
N ALA A 466 -40.09 -38.82 -6.96
CA ALA A 466 -40.27 -40.23 -7.24
C ALA A 466 -40.34 -41.06 -5.94
N CYS A 467 -40.95 -42.24 -5.99
CA CYS A 467 -40.88 -43.19 -4.88
C CYS A 467 -39.59 -44.01 -4.95
N MET A 468 -38.90 -44.12 -3.83
CA MET A 468 -37.66 -44.88 -3.72
C MET A 468 -37.95 -46.25 -3.09
N LEU A 469 -37.49 -47.32 -3.72
CA LEU A 469 -37.52 -48.65 -3.11
C LEU A 469 -36.70 -48.64 -1.82
N CYS A 470 -37.20 -49.30 -0.78
CA CYS A 470 -36.41 -49.49 0.45
C CYS A 470 -35.12 -50.20 0.09
N GLN A 471 -34.01 -49.55 0.36
CA GLN A 471 -32.72 -50.08 -0.01
C GLN A 471 -32.42 -51.34 0.81
N ARG A 472 -31.46 -52.15 0.35
CA ARG A 472 -30.87 -53.23 1.17
C ARG A 472 -30.61 -52.69 2.58
N GLY A 473 -30.82 -53.52 3.60
CA GLY A 473 -30.81 -53.12 5.01
C GLY A 473 -32.12 -52.58 5.56
N PHE A 474 -33.09 -52.26 4.70
CA PHE A 474 -34.34 -51.64 5.14
C PHE A 474 -35.55 -52.39 4.58
N PHE A 475 -36.68 -52.27 5.26
CA PHE A 475 -37.93 -52.91 4.86
C PHE A 475 -39.13 -52.00 5.11
N VAL A 476 -40.19 -52.16 4.33
CA VAL A 476 -41.48 -51.52 4.60
C VAL A 476 -42.62 -52.38 4.05
N ASN A 477 -43.70 -52.51 4.81
CA ASN A 477 -44.80 -53.42 4.51
C ASN A 477 -46.12 -52.70 4.12
N GLU A 478 -46.18 -51.37 4.16
CA GLU A 478 -47.39 -50.55 3.92
C GLU A 478 -47.22 -49.55 2.76
N SER A 479 -48.33 -49.14 2.10
CA SER A 479 -48.37 -48.11 1.04
C SER A 479 -48.62 -46.71 1.61
N GLY A 480 -48.08 -45.66 1.00
CA GLY A 480 -48.05 -44.30 1.52
C GLY A 480 -47.04 -44.14 2.65
N ALA A 481 -46.13 -45.11 2.80
CA ALA A 481 -45.16 -45.11 3.86
C ALA A 481 -44.10 -44.03 3.64
N SER A 482 -43.87 -43.25 4.67
CA SER A 482 -42.93 -42.13 4.69
C SER A 482 -41.52 -42.52 5.12
N GLN A 483 -41.28 -43.76 5.55
CA GLN A 483 -39.97 -44.18 6.01
C GLN A 483 -39.79 -45.68 5.84
N CYS A 484 -38.60 -46.09 5.41
CA CYS A 484 -38.24 -47.49 5.46
C CYS A 484 -37.74 -47.83 6.87
N PHE A 485 -38.21 -48.95 7.41
CA PHE A 485 -37.76 -49.41 8.71
C PHE A 485 -36.43 -50.16 8.58
N LYS A 486 -35.47 -49.78 9.41
CA LYS A 486 -34.17 -50.45 9.45
C LYS A 486 -34.31 -51.88 9.99
N CYS A 487 -33.54 -52.79 9.44
CA CYS A 487 -33.31 -54.07 10.08
C CYS A 487 -32.60 -53.85 11.42
N LYS A 488 -33.22 -54.28 12.52
CA LYS A 488 -32.70 -54.03 13.88
C LYS A 488 -31.32 -54.65 14.09
N GLY A 489 -30.57 -54.13 15.07
CA GLY A 489 -29.23 -54.61 15.43
C GLY A 489 -29.21 -56.13 15.60
N GLY A 490 -28.31 -56.79 14.88
CA GLY A 490 -28.27 -58.26 14.81
C GLY A 490 -29.09 -58.85 13.67
N THR A 491 -29.63 -58.03 12.76
CA THR A 491 -30.36 -58.45 11.54
C THR A 491 -29.95 -57.60 10.32
N TYR A 492 -30.08 -58.13 9.10
CA TYR A 492 -29.68 -57.56 7.82
C TYR A 492 -30.72 -57.83 6.71
N ALA A 493 -30.72 -57.03 5.65
CA ALA A 493 -31.56 -57.19 4.46
C ALA A 493 -30.69 -57.08 3.20
N ASP A 494 -30.61 -58.16 2.42
CA ASP A 494 -29.70 -58.30 1.29
C ASP A 494 -30.30 -57.96 -0.07
N GLN A 495 -31.57 -57.51 -0.12
CA GLN A 495 -32.25 -57.13 -1.35
C GLN A 495 -33.08 -55.84 -1.15
N SER A 496 -33.23 -55.03 -2.19
CA SER A 496 -34.04 -53.81 -2.15
C SER A 496 -35.53 -54.13 -2.33
N GLY A 497 -36.42 -53.35 -1.73
CA GLY A 497 -37.87 -53.54 -1.75
C GLY A 497 -38.36 -54.66 -0.83
N LEU A 498 -37.55 -55.06 0.16
CA LEU A 498 -37.91 -56.10 1.11
C LEU A 498 -39.05 -55.63 2.03
N THR A 499 -39.90 -56.57 2.40
CA THR A 499 -40.97 -56.36 3.38
C THR A 499 -40.62 -56.94 4.77
N GLN A 500 -39.45 -57.60 4.94
CA GLN A 500 -38.94 -58.16 6.22
C GLN A 500 -37.40 -58.47 6.21
N CYS A 501 -36.73 -58.44 7.37
CA CYS A 501 -35.26 -58.63 7.59
C CYS A 501 -34.80 -60.05 8.03
N ARG A 502 -33.48 -60.36 7.99
CA ARG A 502 -32.81 -61.67 8.27
C ARG A 502 -31.72 -61.57 9.39
N ASP A 503 -31.32 -62.60 10.17
CA ASP A 503 -30.46 -62.48 11.39
C ASP A 503 -28.89 -62.66 11.23
N CYS A 504 -28.05 -62.04 12.10
CA CYS A 504 -26.56 -62.12 12.16
C CYS A 504 -25.98 -63.27 13.06
N PRO A 505 -24.80 -63.83 12.75
CA PRO A 505 -24.18 -64.93 13.51
C PRO A 505 -23.24 -64.53 14.68
N ALA A 506 -23.29 -65.32 15.77
CA ALA A 506 -22.33 -65.43 16.90
C ALA A 506 -21.72 -64.12 17.49
N GLY A 507 -22.48 -63.42 18.35
CA GLY A 507 -21.97 -62.37 19.26
C GLY A 507 -21.57 -61.04 18.59
N ARG A 508 -21.65 -60.96 17.26
CA ARG A 508 -21.42 -59.76 16.48
C ARG A 508 -22.74 -59.05 16.29
N THR A 509 -22.79 -57.78 16.67
CA THR A 509 -23.90 -56.91 16.26
C THR A 509 -23.55 -56.32 14.91
N THR A 510 -24.57 -56.00 14.13
CA THR A 510 -24.39 -55.00 13.09
C THR A 510 -24.12 -53.70 13.82
N ASN A 511 -23.07 -53.00 13.41
CA ASN A 511 -22.68 -51.71 14.01
C ASN A 511 -23.73 -50.63 13.90
N TYR A 512 -24.67 -50.86 13.01
CA TYR A 512 -25.77 -49.99 12.65
C TYR A 512 -26.99 -50.85 12.38
N GLU A 513 -28.16 -50.32 12.66
CA GLU A 513 -29.41 -50.88 12.17
C GLU A 513 -29.45 -50.71 10.65
N GLY A 514 -29.88 -51.76 9.96
CA GLY A 514 -30.04 -51.82 8.53
C GLY A 514 -28.83 -52.39 7.78
N ALA A 515 -28.27 -53.49 8.28
CA ALA A 515 -27.16 -54.17 7.62
C ALA A 515 -27.55 -54.69 6.24
N LEU A 516 -26.65 -54.52 5.26
CA LEU A 516 -26.90 -54.83 3.85
C LEU A 516 -26.64 -56.31 3.50
N ASP A 517 -25.89 -57.01 4.35
CA ASP A 517 -25.52 -58.41 4.24
C ASP A 517 -24.90 -58.91 5.56
N ALA A 518 -24.62 -60.21 5.63
CA ALA A 518 -24.02 -60.84 6.81
C ALA A 518 -22.56 -60.40 7.09
N ALA A 519 -21.92 -59.65 6.20
CA ALA A 519 -20.57 -59.13 6.40
C ALA A 519 -20.55 -57.83 7.21
N ALA A 520 -21.69 -57.12 7.29
CA ALA A 520 -21.86 -55.89 8.06
C ALA A 520 -21.95 -56.07 9.59
N CYS A 521 -21.85 -57.30 10.10
CA CYS A 521 -21.69 -57.55 11.53
C CYS A 521 -20.22 -57.22 11.92
N ALA A 522 -19.94 -55.96 12.31
CA ALA A 522 -18.60 -55.36 12.50
C ALA A 522 -18.46 -54.64 13.88
N CYS A 523 -17.45 -53.77 14.07
CA CYS A 523 -17.22 -52.94 15.29
C CYS A 523 -17.26 -51.41 14.94
N ASN A 524 -17.92 -50.50 15.70
CA ASN A 524 -18.17 -49.08 15.32
C ASN A 524 -17.22 -48.06 15.97
N GLY A 525 -16.16 -47.68 15.23
CA GLY A 525 -14.97 -46.92 15.66
C GLY A 525 -13.71 -47.42 14.92
N GLU A 526 -12.50 -46.98 15.28
CA GLU A 526 -11.29 -47.67 14.80
C GLU A 526 -11.08 -48.98 15.57
N LEU A 527 -10.83 -50.06 14.83
CA LEU A 527 -10.77 -51.42 15.34
C LEU A 527 -9.34 -51.73 15.82
N TRP A 528 -9.11 -51.67 17.13
CA TRP A 528 -7.80 -51.89 17.76
C TRP A 528 -7.87 -53.12 18.68
N GLN A 529 -7.10 -54.18 18.36
CA GLN A 529 -7.11 -55.49 19.07
C GLN A 529 -8.50 -56.17 19.25
N GLY A 530 -9.49 -55.82 18.43
CA GLY A 530 -10.83 -56.43 18.48
C GLY A 530 -11.92 -55.60 19.17
N GLU A 531 -11.59 -54.37 19.62
CA GLU A 531 -12.53 -53.38 20.22
C GLU A 531 -12.59 -52.07 19.40
N CYS A 532 -13.59 -51.18 19.61
CA CYS A 532 -13.87 -49.98 18.79
C CYS A 532 -13.92 -48.61 19.50
N ILE A 533 -13.43 -47.51 18.88
CA ILE A 533 -13.16 -46.15 19.48
C ILE A 533 -13.52 -44.91 18.56
N ARG A 534 -13.99 -43.72 19.07
CA ARG A 534 -14.41 -42.44 18.34
C ARG A 534 -14.00 -41.07 19.03
N CYS A 535 -13.79 -39.95 18.28
CA CYS A 535 -13.26 -38.64 18.76
C CYS A 535 -14.14 -37.35 18.58
N PRO A 536 -14.03 -36.29 19.44
CA PRO A 536 -14.82 -35.02 19.43
C PRO A 536 -14.17 -33.78 18.74
N ASP A 537 -14.91 -32.66 18.60
CA ASP A 537 -14.49 -31.34 18.03
C ASP A 537 -13.13 -30.82 18.53
N ASN A 538 -12.33 -30.19 17.65
CA ASN A 538 -10.93 -29.80 17.90
C ASN A 538 -9.96 -30.97 18.17
N PHE A 539 -10.42 -32.23 18.07
CA PHE A 539 -9.56 -33.42 18.14
C PHE A 539 -9.66 -34.25 16.85
N ARG A 540 -8.52 -34.75 16.40
CA ARG A 540 -8.37 -35.71 15.29
C ARG A 540 -7.98 -37.09 15.84
N PHE A 541 -8.24 -38.15 15.08
CA PHE A 541 -7.85 -39.51 15.47
C PHE A 541 -6.41 -39.84 15.04
N GLU A 542 -5.57 -40.36 15.94
CA GLU A 542 -4.19 -40.77 15.65
C GLU A 542 -3.76 -41.94 16.56
N SER A 543 -3.36 -43.09 15.96
CA SER A 543 -2.81 -44.26 16.69
C SER A 543 -3.62 -44.79 17.89
N GLY A 544 -4.95 -44.86 17.77
CA GLY A 544 -5.84 -45.40 18.82
C GLY A 544 -6.28 -44.37 19.87
N GLN A 545 -5.95 -43.10 19.71
CA GLN A 545 -6.34 -42.02 20.63
C GLN A 545 -6.76 -40.75 19.87
N CYS A 546 -7.52 -39.89 20.54
CA CYS A 546 -7.94 -38.58 20.03
C CYS A 546 -6.91 -37.52 20.44
N VAL A 547 -6.36 -36.78 19.46
CA VAL A 547 -5.28 -35.80 19.64
C VAL A 547 -5.76 -34.42 19.20
N SER A 548 -5.42 -33.35 19.92
CA SER A 548 -5.87 -31.99 19.61
C SER A 548 -5.33 -31.48 18.27
N CYS A 549 -6.12 -30.64 17.58
CA CYS A 549 -5.70 -29.97 16.35
C CYS A 549 -4.65 -28.88 16.59
N GLN A 550 -3.68 -28.80 15.67
CA GLN A 550 -2.52 -27.91 15.79
C GLN A 550 -2.75 -26.57 15.07
N ALA A 551 -1.99 -25.55 15.43
CA ALA A 551 -2.09 -24.23 14.79
C ALA A 551 -1.82 -24.30 13.27
N GLY A 552 -2.68 -23.66 12.47
CA GLY A 552 -2.62 -23.70 11.00
C GLY A 552 -3.51 -24.77 10.35
N LEU A 553 -4.21 -25.59 11.14
CA LEU A 553 -5.31 -26.46 10.71
C LEU A 553 -6.65 -26.03 11.31
N GLU A 554 -7.71 -26.21 10.54
CA GLU A 554 -9.10 -26.09 10.98
C GLU A 554 -9.73 -27.50 10.99
N CYS A 555 -10.32 -27.90 12.13
CA CYS A 555 -10.85 -29.25 12.36
C CYS A 555 -12.29 -29.19 12.89
N GLU A 556 -13.22 -29.76 12.14
CA GLU A 556 -14.64 -29.88 12.52
C GLU A 556 -15.00 -31.35 12.84
N GLU A 557 -15.95 -31.59 13.75
CA GLU A 557 -16.37 -32.93 14.17
C GLU A 557 -16.77 -33.82 12.97
N GLY A 558 -15.99 -34.88 12.73
CA GLY A 558 -16.30 -35.87 11.70
C GLY A 558 -15.91 -35.47 10.26
N GLU A 559 -15.27 -34.32 10.07
CA GLU A 559 -14.72 -33.87 8.78
C GLU A 559 -13.18 -34.00 8.72
N GLU A 560 -12.63 -34.00 7.49
CA GLU A 560 -11.17 -33.98 7.28
C GLU A 560 -10.63 -32.55 7.49
N PRO A 561 -9.49 -32.39 8.17
CA PRO A 561 -8.98 -31.07 8.55
C PRO A 561 -8.38 -30.30 7.36
N THR A 562 -8.61 -28.97 7.31
CA THR A 562 -8.16 -28.08 6.22
C THR A 562 -7.01 -27.16 6.64
N ILE A 563 -6.15 -26.74 5.69
CA ILE A 563 -4.96 -25.93 5.96
C ILE A 563 -5.25 -24.44 5.73
N LEU A 564 -4.93 -23.60 6.72
CA LEU A 564 -5.16 -22.15 6.66
C LEU A 564 -4.11 -21.42 5.75
N PRO A 565 -4.47 -20.27 5.15
CA PRO A 565 -3.50 -19.41 4.44
C PRO A 565 -2.29 -19.04 5.33
N GLY A 566 -1.09 -18.98 4.73
CA GLY A 566 0.17 -18.79 5.47
C GLY A 566 0.79 -20.08 6.04
N TYR A 567 0.12 -21.22 5.89
CA TYR A 567 0.61 -22.54 6.28
C TYR A 567 0.70 -23.50 5.09
N TYR A 568 1.58 -24.49 5.22
CA TYR A 568 1.87 -25.49 4.20
C TYR A 568 1.97 -26.89 4.84
N ALA A 569 1.44 -27.91 4.16
CA ALA A 569 1.67 -29.31 4.47
C ALA A 569 2.05 -30.08 3.21
N THR A 570 2.75 -31.21 3.36
CA THR A 570 3.10 -32.06 2.22
C THR A 570 2.03 -33.10 1.95
N LEU A 571 1.95 -33.61 0.72
CA LEU A 571 1.05 -34.72 0.38
C LEU A 571 1.38 -36.02 1.14
N ALA A 572 2.64 -36.22 1.54
CA ALA A 572 3.09 -37.40 2.27
C ALA A 572 2.76 -37.34 3.78
N ALA A 573 2.69 -36.13 4.34
CA ALA A 573 2.38 -35.85 5.73
C ALA A 573 1.43 -34.65 5.82
N PRO A 574 0.12 -34.85 5.56
CA PRO A 574 -0.87 -33.76 5.49
C PRO A 574 -1.13 -33.10 6.85
N TYR A 575 -0.80 -33.81 7.94
CA TYR A 575 -0.92 -33.31 9.32
C TYR A 575 0.41 -32.80 9.88
N GLU A 576 1.47 -32.66 9.07
CA GLU A 576 2.66 -31.92 9.49
C GLU A 576 2.58 -30.50 8.94
N ILE A 577 2.25 -29.54 9.81
CA ILE A 577 2.04 -28.15 9.40
C ILE A 577 3.30 -27.33 9.55
N TYR A 578 3.66 -26.66 8.47
CA TYR A 578 4.78 -25.75 8.37
C TYR A 578 4.29 -24.32 8.16
N LYS A 579 4.80 -23.39 8.96
CA LYS A 579 4.55 -21.94 8.82
C LYS A 579 5.44 -21.33 7.74
N CYS A 580 4.85 -20.56 6.83
CA CYS A 580 5.55 -19.87 5.75
C CYS A 580 5.91 -18.42 6.13
N LEU A 581 7.12 -17.98 5.79
CA LEU A 581 7.57 -16.59 5.92
C LEU A 581 8.21 -16.11 4.61
N PRO A 582 7.71 -15.02 4.00
CA PRO A 582 6.43 -14.35 4.25
C PRO A 582 5.21 -15.25 4.02
N SER A 583 4.07 -14.96 4.67
CA SER A 583 2.84 -15.78 4.63
C SER A 583 2.22 -15.89 3.23
N ASP A 584 2.45 -14.88 2.37
CA ASP A 584 1.88 -14.79 1.03
C ASP A 584 2.38 -15.85 0.04
N LYS A 585 3.49 -16.55 0.36
CA LYS A 585 4.03 -17.67 -0.43
C LYS A 585 3.15 -18.91 -0.39
N CYS A 586 2.32 -19.04 0.65
CA CYS A 586 1.49 -20.21 0.91
C CYS A 586 0.01 -19.84 0.87
N PRO A 587 -0.72 -20.19 -0.20
CA PRO A 587 -2.13 -19.82 -0.36
C PRO A 587 -3.08 -20.56 0.59
N GLY A 588 -2.64 -21.63 1.28
CA GLY A 588 -3.48 -22.52 2.07
C GLY A 588 -4.28 -23.51 1.21
N GLY A 589 -5.21 -24.24 1.84
CA GLY A 589 -6.07 -25.22 1.17
C GLY A 589 -5.49 -26.64 1.14
N ALA A 590 -5.36 -27.22 -0.05
CA ALA A 590 -4.89 -28.60 -0.20
C ALA A 590 -3.38 -28.75 0.10
N PRO A 591 -2.94 -29.90 0.64
CA PRO A 591 -1.52 -30.17 0.86
C PRO A 591 -0.71 -30.06 -0.45
N GLY A 592 0.46 -29.43 -0.39
CA GLY A 592 1.37 -29.28 -1.53
C GLY A 592 1.19 -28.00 -2.37
N ALA A 593 0.26 -27.10 -2.04
CA ALA A 593 0.05 -25.87 -2.78
C ALA A 593 1.09 -24.78 -2.46
N CYS A 594 1.78 -24.27 -3.48
CA CYS A 594 2.75 -23.16 -3.39
C CYS A 594 2.44 -22.07 -4.43
N LYS A 595 2.63 -20.79 -4.09
CA LYS A 595 2.47 -19.66 -5.01
C LYS A 595 3.72 -19.47 -5.89
N GLY A 596 3.56 -18.95 -7.12
CA GLY A 596 4.70 -18.47 -7.93
C GLY A 596 5.63 -19.55 -8.50
N GLY A 597 5.23 -20.82 -8.53
CA GLY A 597 6.06 -21.93 -9.00
C GLY A 597 7.16 -22.37 -8.01
N LEU A 598 7.05 -21.93 -6.76
CA LEU A 598 7.92 -22.33 -5.66
C LEU A 598 7.74 -23.81 -5.31
N ILE A 599 8.81 -24.45 -4.87
CA ILE A 599 8.88 -25.84 -4.43
C ILE A 599 9.59 -25.93 -3.07
N GLY A 600 9.58 -27.13 -2.50
CA GLY A 600 10.17 -27.43 -1.20
C GLY A 600 9.22 -27.14 -0.04
N VAL A 601 9.59 -27.58 1.16
CA VAL A 601 8.83 -27.33 2.39
C VAL A 601 9.46 -26.11 3.07
N PRO A 602 8.76 -25.01 3.39
CA PRO A 602 7.39 -24.64 3.05
C PRO A 602 7.34 -23.59 1.93
N CYS A 603 7.55 -24.01 0.68
CA CYS A 603 7.46 -23.18 -0.54
C CYS A 603 8.48 -22.04 -0.65
N THR A 604 9.78 -22.30 -0.45
CA THR A 604 10.81 -21.23 -0.51
C THR A 604 11.86 -21.41 -1.59
N GLN A 605 11.87 -22.50 -2.34
CA GLN A 605 12.92 -22.80 -3.32
C GLN A 605 12.36 -22.70 -4.75
N CYS A 606 13.14 -22.11 -5.66
CA CYS A 606 12.86 -22.27 -7.09
C CYS A 606 13.45 -23.60 -7.59
N PRO A 607 12.84 -24.23 -8.60
CA PRO A 607 13.44 -25.39 -9.26
C PRO A 607 14.80 -25.07 -9.87
N ASP A 608 15.65 -26.09 -10.03
CA ASP A 608 17.00 -25.93 -10.56
C ASP A 608 17.04 -25.17 -11.90
N GLY A 609 17.88 -24.14 -12.00
CA GLY A 609 18.05 -23.31 -13.20
C GLY A 609 17.12 -22.09 -13.29
N LEU A 610 16.22 -21.90 -12.31
CA LEU A 610 15.36 -20.74 -12.17
C LEU A 610 15.78 -19.91 -10.92
N SER A 611 15.61 -18.60 -10.99
CA SER A 611 15.79 -17.63 -9.89
C SER A 611 14.47 -16.91 -9.59
N LEU A 612 14.28 -16.48 -8.35
CA LEU A 612 13.08 -15.75 -7.95
C LEU A 612 13.19 -14.27 -8.38
N GLU A 613 12.32 -13.82 -9.29
CA GLU A 613 12.16 -12.41 -9.68
C GLU A 613 10.69 -12.01 -9.50
N GLU A 614 10.43 -10.92 -8.75
CA GLU A 614 9.07 -10.40 -8.47
C GLU A 614 8.05 -11.46 -7.96
N GLY A 615 8.52 -12.46 -7.20
CA GLY A 615 7.66 -13.51 -6.63
C GLY A 615 7.35 -14.69 -7.56
N ILE A 616 8.00 -14.77 -8.73
CA ILE A 616 7.87 -15.86 -9.69
C ILE A 616 9.26 -16.42 -10.04
N CYS A 617 9.38 -17.74 -10.19
CA CYS A 617 10.63 -18.36 -10.61
C CYS A 617 10.88 -18.16 -12.14
N THR A 618 11.86 -17.34 -12.50
CA THR A 618 12.27 -17.03 -13.88
C THR A 618 13.60 -17.70 -14.25
N PRO A 619 13.87 -18.02 -15.53
CA PRO A 619 15.13 -18.67 -15.93
C PRO A 619 16.35 -17.76 -15.77
N CYS A 620 17.43 -18.32 -15.24
CA CYS A 620 18.68 -17.60 -15.02
C CYS A 620 19.24 -16.97 -16.31
N ALA A 621 19.58 -15.68 -16.25
CA ALA A 621 20.19 -14.96 -17.36
C ALA A 621 21.58 -15.52 -17.71
N GLY A 622 21.84 -15.72 -19.01
CA GLY A 622 23.13 -16.20 -19.51
C GLY A 622 24.24 -15.16 -19.31
N GLY A 623 25.08 -15.34 -18.28
CA GLY A 623 26.21 -14.44 -17.99
C GLY A 623 26.47 -14.16 -16.51
N SER A 624 25.58 -14.58 -15.60
CA SER A 624 25.69 -14.30 -14.16
C SER A 624 27.02 -14.73 -13.54
N PHE A 625 27.57 -15.87 -13.97
CA PHE A 625 28.89 -16.33 -13.51
C PHE A 625 30.01 -15.34 -13.84
N VAL A 626 30.01 -14.79 -15.06
CA VAL A 626 31.04 -13.84 -15.51
C VAL A 626 30.96 -12.55 -14.69
N GLY A 627 29.76 -12.06 -14.40
CA GLY A 627 29.54 -10.89 -13.53
C GLY A 627 30.16 -11.06 -12.14
N TRP A 628 29.94 -12.22 -11.51
CA TRP A 628 30.51 -12.52 -10.20
C TRP A 628 32.03 -12.69 -10.21
N VAL A 629 32.62 -13.20 -11.30
CA VAL A 629 34.08 -13.22 -11.46
C VAL A 629 34.63 -11.79 -11.54
N PHE A 630 34.01 -10.89 -12.30
CA PHE A 630 34.40 -9.48 -12.33
C PHE A 630 34.28 -8.81 -10.95
N ALA A 631 33.19 -9.07 -10.23
CA ALA A 631 32.99 -8.56 -8.87
C ALA A 631 34.11 -9.03 -7.91
N ALA A 632 34.50 -10.30 -7.98
CA ALA A 632 35.61 -10.84 -7.19
C ALA A 632 36.95 -10.16 -7.51
N VAL A 633 37.25 -9.91 -8.79
CA VAL A 633 38.47 -9.20 -9.22
C VAL A 633 38.46 -7.74 -8.73
N ILE A 634 37.32 -7.05 -8.82
CA ILE A 634 37.15 -5.69 -8.29
C ILE A 634 37.32 -5.68 -6.77
N GLY A 635 36.74 -6.66 -6.06
CA GLY A 635 36.91 -6.83 -4.62
C GLY A 635 38.39 -7.01 -4.23
N MET A 636 39.11 -7.91 -4.90
CA MET A 636 40.53 -8.15 -4.64
C MET A 636 41.41 -6.93 -4.93
N THR A 637 41.14 -6.20 -6.02
CA THR A 637 41.90 -4.98 -6.36
C THR A 637 41.58 -3.81 -5.42
N SER A 638 40.32 -3.66 -5.00
CA SER A 638 39.92 -2.63 -4.04
C SER A 638 40.55 -2.84 -2.66
N LEU A 639 40.74 -4.07 -2.18
CA LEU A 639 41.46 -4.35 -0.93
C LEU A 639 42.91 -3.85 -0.96
N VAL A 640 43.57 -3.93 -2.11
CA VAL A 640 44.93 -3.38 -2.31
C VAL A 640 44.90 -1.86 -2.30
N ALA A 641 43.91 -1.23 -2.95
CA ALA A 641 43.75 0.23 -2.92
C ALA A 641 43.48 0.75 -1.50
N VAL A 642 42.65 0.03 -0.72
CA VAL A 642 42.34 0.34 0.68
C VAL A 642 43.58 0.32 1.57
N TYR A 643 44.53 -0.60 1.35
CA TYR A 643 45.82 -0.60 2.05
C TYR A 643 46.56 0.74 1.87
N TYR A 644 46.68 1.24 0.64
CA TYR A 644 47.38 2.50 0.37
C TYR A 644 46.59 3.71 0.89
N LEU A 645 45.27 3.69 0.80
CA LEU A 645 44.42 4.79 1.25
C LEU A 645 44.48 4.95 2.79
N ILE A 646 44.28 3.86 3.54
CA ILE A 646 44.32 3.86 5.00
C ILE A 646 45.69 4.25 5.53
N ASN A 647 46.76 3.77 4.90
CA ASN A 647 48.12 4.01 5.35
C ASN A 647 48.76 5.29 4.78
N SER A 648 48.01 6.08 4.01
CA SER A 648 48.50 7.36 3.52
C SER A 648 48.74 8.36 4.68
N PRO A 649 49.74 9.24 4.58
CA PRO A 649 49.97 10.29 5.58
C PRO A 649 48.88 11.39 5.57
N ALA A 650 47.95 11.35 4.61
CA ALA A 650 46.82 12.28 4.56
C ALA A 650 45.68 11.85 5.50
N THR A 651 45.54 10.56 5.81
CA THR A 651 44.55 10.00 6.75
C THR A 651 45.02 10.00 8.20
N THR A 652 46.32 10.18 8.48
CA THR A 652 46.88 10.32 9.86
C THR A 652 46.56 11.68 10.47
N ARG A 653 46.61 12.75 9.68
CA ARG A 653 46.35 14.12 10.14
C ARG A 653 44.85 14.30 10.39
N ALA A 654 44.46 15.16 11.36
CA ALA A 654 43.07 15.48 11.67
C ALA A 654 42.40 16.29 10.55
N SER A 655 42.32 15.70 9.37
CA SER A 655 42.04 16.34 8.09
C SER A 655 40.63 16.03 7.60
N ALA A 656 40.18 16.78 6.58
CA ALA A 656 38.94 16.48 5.85
C ALA A 656 38.89 15.03 5.33
N MET A 657 40.04 14.41 5.03
CA MET A 657 40.12 13.02 4.59
C MET A 657 39.77 12.03 5.72
N LEU A 658 40.25 12.27 6.95
CA LEU A 658 39.86 11.47 8.12
C LEU A 658 38.36 11.60 8.38
N ALA A 659 37.82 12.83 8.35
CA ALA A 659 36.39 13.08 8.52
C ALA A 659 35.55 12.31 7.50
N THR A 660 35.93 12.38 6.21
CA THR A 660 35.24 11.68 5.11
C THR A 660 35.24 10.16 5.34
N THR A 661 36.38 9.57 5.70
CA THR A 661 36.46 8.13 5.94
C THR A 661 35.63 7.67 7.15
N CYS A 662 35.55 8.49 8.21
CA CYS A 662 34.72 8.19 9.36
C CYS A 662 33.23 8.29 9.03
N VAL A 663 32.80 9.33 8.31
CA VAL A 663 31.40 9.50 7.88
C VAL A 663 30.97 8.32 7.01
N LEU A 664 31.75 7.96 5.99
CA LEU A 664 31.45 6.79 5.15
C LEU A 664 31.37 5.50 5.96
N GLY A 665 32.28 5.28 6.92
CA GLY A 665 32.26 4.11 7.79
C GLY A 665 31.04 4.07 8.72
N MET A 666 30.65 5.22 9.29
CA MET A 666 29.44 5.36 10.12
C MET A 666 28.17 5.11 9.28
N THR A 667 28.11 5.64 8.05
CA THR A 667 27.01 5.39 7.11
C THR A 667 26.89 3.92 6.79
N ILE A 668 27.99 3.22 6.46
CA ILE A 668 27.96 1.77 6.22
C ILE A 668 27.45 1.03 7.46
N SER A 669 27.96 1.37 8.66
CA SER A 669 27.52 0.76 9.91
C SER A 669 26.03 1.03 10.22
N MET A 670 25.50 2.19 9.83
CA MET A 670 24.08 2.52 9.95
C MET A 670 23.25 1.66 8.99
N LEU A 671 23.62 1.60 7.70
CA LEU A 671 22.93 0.80 6.70
C LEU A 671 22.92 -0.69 7.08
N GLN A 672 24.04 -1.20 7.60
CA GLN A 672 24.13 -2.56 8.16
C GLN A 672 23.20 -2.75 9.36
N SER A 673 23.04 -1.75 10.23
CA SER A 673 22.12 -1.84 11.37
C SER A 673 20.67 -1.91 10.91
N VAL A 674 20.28 -1.10 9.91
CA VAL A 674 18.94 -1.15 9.29
C VAL A 674 18.70 -2.48 8.57
N GLY A 675 19.72 -3.01 7.88
CA GLY A 675 19.64 -4.34 7.25
C GLY A 675 19.39 -5.44 8.29
N ILE A 676 20.10 -5.43 9.43
CA ILE A 676 19.89 -6.42 10.51
C ILE A 676 18.47 -6.31 11.07
N ILE A 677 17.96 -5.09 11.25
CA ILE A 677 16.59 -4.86 11.70
C ILE A 677 15.57 -5.47 10.72
N GLY A 678 15.83 -5.42 9.41
CA GLY A 678 14.96 -6.04 8.40
C GLY A 678 14.85 -7.56 8.53
N LEU A 679 15.73 -8.23 9.30
CA LEU A 679 15.72 -9.68 9.53
C LEU A 679 14.80 -10.12 10.70
N ILE A 680 14.08 -9.19 11.35
CA ILE A 680 13.08 -9.52 12.38
C ILE A 680 11.98 -10.38 11.75
N SER A 681 11.42 -11.34 12.50
CA SER A 681 10.40 -12.30 12.03
C SER A 681 9.01 -11.70 11.80
N PHE A 682 8.93 -10.39 11.56
CA PHE A 682 7.72 -9.60 11.41
C PHE A 682 7.38 -9.36 9.93
N GLU A 683 6.09 -9.29 9.58
CA GLU A 683 5.65 -8.99 8.22
C GLU A 683 5.66 -7.49 7.96
N TRP A 684 6.65 -7.04 7.20
CA TRP A 684 6.79 -5.63 6.84
C TRP A 684 5.70 -5.21 5.83
N PRO A 685 5.12 -4.02 5.97
CA PRO A 685 4.29 -3.43 4.92
C PRO A 685 5.04 -3.37 3.59
N SER A 686 4.34 -3.60 2.48
CA SER A 686 4.92 -3.58 1.12
C SER A 686 5.69 -2.30 0.82
N GLU A 687 5.24 -1.16 1.36
CA GLU A 687 5.88 0.16 1.20
C GLU A 687 7.27 0.25 1.83
N LEU A 688 7.60 -0.62 2.79
CA LEU A 688 8.90 -0.67 3.46
C LEU A 688 9.77 -1.84 2.96
N ALA A 689 9.21 -2.79 2.20
CA ALA A 689 9.93 -3.98 1.74
C ALA A 689 11.15 -3.63 0.87
N TRP A 690 10.98 -2.72 -0.10
CA TRP A 690 12.07 -2.29 -1.00
C TRP A 690 13.25 -1.66 -0.27
N VAL A 691 12.98 -0.99 0.86
CA VAL A 691 14.01 -0.38 1.70
C VAL A 691 14.91 -1.46 2.29
N PHE A 692 14.32 -2.46 2.92
CA PHE A 692 15.07 -3.54 3.56
C PHE A 692 15.79 -4.41 2.53
N GLU A 693 15.18 -4.66 1.36
CA GLU A 693 15.84 -5.31 0.23
C GLU A 693 17.08 -4.53 -0.23
N THR A 694 16.99 -3.20 -0.33
CA THR A 694 18.14 -2.35 -0.65
C THR A 694 19.21 -2.41 0.45
N MET A 695 18.82 -2.53 1.71
CA MET A 695 19.78 -2.61 2.82
C MET A 695 20.52 -3.95 2.87
N ASN A 696 19.90 -5.05 2.42
CA ASN A 696 20.54 -6.37 2.34
C ASN A 696 21.79 -6.38 1.45
N PHE A 697 21.85 -5.49 0.45
CA PHE A 697 23.06 -5.27 -0.35
C PHE A 697 24.27 -4.87 0.53
N PHE A 698 24.06 -3.99 1.51
CA PHE A 698 25.12 -3.53 2.43
C PHE A 698 25.49 -4.55 3.51
N LEU A 699 24.64 -5.55 3.73
CA LEU A 699 24.97 -6.75 4.49
C LEU A 699 25.79 -7.78 3.69
N LEU A 700 26.07 -7.50 2.41
CA LEU A 700 26.70 -8.44 1.48
C LEU A 700 25.93 -9.77 1.42
N ASP A 701 24.59 -9.71 1.44
CA ASP A 701 23.76 -10.88 1.30
C ASP A 701 23.71 -11.32 -0.16
N ILE A 702 24.57 -12.28 -0.52
CA ILE A 702 24.76 -12.72 -1.90
C ILE A 702 23.50 -13.36 -2.51
N ASP A 703 22.58 -13.87 -1.69
CA ASP A 703 21.32 -14.46 -2.15
C ASP A 703 20.44 -13.38 -2.79
N SER A 704 20.35 -12.20 -2.13
CA SER A 704 19.63 -11.03 -2.65
C SER A 704 20.24 -10.42 -3.93
N MET A 705 21.52 -10.71 -4.22
CA MET A 705 22.23 -10.20 -5.39
C MET A 705 22.18 -11.15 -6.60
N GLY A 706 21.36 -12.21 -6.55
CA GLY A 706 21.22 -13.17 -7.65
C GLY A 706 22.39 -14.14 -7.78
N PHE A 707 23.13 -14.42 -6.69
CA PHE A 707 24.14 -15.47 -6.67
C PHE A 707 23.54 -16.89 -6.75
N ASP A 708 22.22 -16.97 -6.63
CA ASP A 708 21.41 -18.18 -6.77
C ASP A 708 21.67 -18.94 -8.06
N CYS A 709 21.83 -18.20 -9.16
CA CYS A 709 22.15 -18.74 -10.49
C CYS A 709 23.58 -19.28 -10.63
N VAL A 710 24.46 -19.01 -9.66
CA VAL A 710 25.87 -19.49 -9.66
C VAL A 710 26.02 -20.68 -8.73
N ALA A 711 25.53 -20.56 -7.49
CA ALA A 711 25.64 -21.59 -6.48
C ALA A 711 24.24 -22.07 -6.09
N GLY A 712 23.56 -22.83 -6.96
CA GLY A 712 22.16 -23.27 -6.78
C GLY A 712 21.81 -24.00 -5.46
N ASN A 713 22.78 -24.36 -4.62
CA ASN A 713 22.52 -24.99 -3.31
C ASN A 713 22.75 -23.98 -2.16
N PRO A 714 21.80 -23.82 -1.22
CA PRO A 714 21.88 -22.84 -0.12
C PRO A 714 23.10 -23.02 0.79
N VAL A 715 23.54 -24.26 1.03
CA VAL A 715 24.74 -24.56 1.84
C VAL A 715 26.00 -24.00 1.16
N ARG A 716 26.09 -24.08 -0.17
CA ARG A 716 27.23 -23.53 -0.93
C ARG A 716 27.25 -22.00 -0.85
N ARG A 717 26.09 -21.35 -1.00
CA ARG A 717 25.97 -19.88 -0.88
C ARG A 717 26.43 -19.42 0.50
N TYR A 718 25.92 -20.06 1.55
CA TYR A 718 26.36 -19.79 2.91
C TYR A 718 27.87 -20.00 3.11
N ALA A 719 28.44 -21.08 2.56
CA ALA A 719 29.87 -21.34 2.62
C ALA A 719 30.71 -20.22 1.97
N TYR A 720 30.29 -19.68 0.81
CA TYR A 720 30.97 -18.54 0.18
C TYR A 720 30.87 -17.27 1.04
N SER A 721 29.70 -16.98 1.61
CA SER A 721 29.51 -15.85 2.54
C SER A 721 30.39 -15.98 3.78
N ALA A 722 30.45 -17.16 4.40
CA ALA A 722 31.27 -17.42 5.58
C ALA A 722 32.78 -17.39 5.28
N ALA A 723 33.19 -17.82 4.08
CA ALA A 723 34.58 -17.84 3.64
C ALA A 723 35.09 -16.48 3.13
N ALA A 724 34.21 -15.51 2.83
CA ALA A 724 34.58 -14.23 2.22
C ALA A 724 35.63 -13.45 3.04
N LEU A 725 35.44 -13.33 4.36
CA LEU A 725 36.40 -12.64 5.23
C LEU A 725 37.75 -13.39 5.33
N PRO A 726 37.79 -14.70 5.63
CA PRO A 726 39.03 -15.48 5.55
C PRO A 726 39.78 -15.32 4.23
N ILE A 727 39.07 -15.38 3.09
CA ILE A 727 39.65 -15.21 1.76
C ILE A 727 40.23 -13.80 1.59
N ALA A 728 39.51 -12.75 2.02
CA ALA A 728 40.00 -11.38 1.97
C ALA A 728 41.28 -11.16 2.81
N LEU A 729 41.35 -11.75 4.00
CA LEU A 729 42.53 -11.68 4.87
C LEU A 729 43.72 -12.44 4.28
N LEU A 730 43.49 -13.65 3.75
CA LEU A 730 44.50 -14.42 3.04
C LEU A 730 45.00 -13.65 1.81
N TRP A 731 44.12 -12.99 1.07
CA TRP A 731 44.49 -12.17 -0.08
C TRP A 731 45.37 -10.96 0.31
N ILE A 732 45.08 -10.28 1.42
CA ILE A 732 45.94 -9.18 1.90
C ILE A 732 47.32 -9.72 2.30
N LEU A 733 47.38 -10.90 2.91
CA LEU A 733 48.65 -11.55 3.27
C LEU A 733 49.44 -11.97 2.01
N THR A 734 48.80 -12.57 1.02
CA THR A 734 49.46 -12.95 -0.24
C THR A 734 49.92 -11.71 -1.01
N ALA A 735 49.10 -10.66 -1.09
CA ALA A 735 49.48 -9.38 -1.68
C ALA A 735 50.68 -8.76 -0.97
N ALA A 736 50.75 -8.85 0.37
CA ALA A 736 51.90 -8.38 1.14
C ALA A 736 53.18 -9.17 0.79
N VAL A 737 53.09 -10.49 0.67
CA VAL A 737 54.21 -11.36 0.26
C VAL A 737 54.66 -11.06 -1.17
N ILE A 738 53.72 -10.97 -2.12
CA ILE A 738 53.99 -10.66 -3.53
C ILE A 738 54.62 -9.27 -3.67
N SER A 739 54.08 -8.24 -3.01
CA SER A 739 54.62 -6.88 -3.09
C SER A 739 56.09 -6.81 -2.65
N ARG A 740 56.48 -7.61 -1.65
CA ARG A 740 57.87 -7.63 -1.18
C ARG A 740 58.81 -8.41 -2.07
N ARG A 741 58.33 -9.47 -2.71
CA ARG A 741 59.11 -10.30 -3.63
C ARG A 741 59.27 -9.63 -5.00
N CYS A 742 58.22 -8.99 -5.51
CA CYS A 742 58.12 -8.59 -6.91
C CYS A 742 57.96 -7.07 -7.14
N ALA A 743 57.52 -6.28 -6.17
CA ALA A 743 57.21 -4.86 -6.40
C ALA A 743 58.39 -3.90 -6.09
N PRO A 744 58.50 -2.78 -6.82
CA PRO A 744 59.50 -1.73 -6.55
C PRO A 744 59.31 -1.11 -5.17
N LEU A 745 60.37 -0.54 -4.58
CA LEU A 745 60.41 -0.09 -3.17
C LEU A 745 59.19 0.75 -2.74
N ARG A 746 58.68 1.61 -3.63
CA ARG A 746 57.53 2.50 -3.38
C ARG A 746 56.20 1.75 -3.15
N TRP A 747 56.06 0.55 -3.68
CA TRP A 747 54.82 -0.24 -3.63
C TRP A 747 54.88 -1.38 -2.61
N ARG A 748 55.95 -1.49 -1.81
CA ARG A 748 56.12 -2.58 -0.84
C ARG A 748 55.23 -2.41 0.39
N PHE A 749 54.61 -3.51 0.82
CA PHE A 749 53.79 -3.52 2.04
C PHE A 749 54.66 -3.65 3.30
N GLU A 750 54.33 -2.91 4.37
CA GLU A 750 55.02 -2.96 5.67
C GLU A 750 54.19 -3.76 6.67
N TRP A 751 54.82 -4.62 7.49
CA TRP A 751 54.08 -5.52 8.38
C TRP A 751 53.15 -4.78 9.36
N PRO A 752 53.58 -3.73 10.08
CA PRO A 752 52.70 -3.01 10.99
C PRO A 752 51.49 -2.39 10.27
N LYS A 753 51.70 -1.82 9.07
CA LYS A 753 50.64 -1.25 8.23
C LYS A 753 49.69 -2.33 7.71
N THR A 754 50.21 -3.50 7.33
CA THR A 754 49.41 -4.65 6.89
C THR A 754 48.49 -5.16 8.00
N PHE A 755 49.02 -5.35 9.22
CA PHE A 755 48.19 -5.75 10.37
C PHE A 755 47.10 -4.73 10.69
N SER A 756 47.42 -3.43 10.62
CA SER A 756 46.43 -2.37 10.80
C SER A 756 45.34 -2.40 9.72
N THR A 757 45.69 -2.61 8.45
CA THR A 757 44.72 -2.75 7.36
C THR A 757 43.85 -3.99 7.53
N MET A 758 44.43 -5.15 7.89
CA MET A 758 43.66 -6.36 8.18
C MET A 758 42.68 -6.11 9.33
N GLY A 759 43.13 -5.50 10.43
CA GLY A 759 42.27 -5.15 11.56
C GLY A 759 41.13 -4.20 11.16
N GLN A 760 41.40 -3.23 10.28
CA GLN A 760 40.38 -2.32 9.76
C GLN A 760 39.33 -3.05 8.89
N VAL A 761 39.76 -4.01 8.06
CA VAL A 761 38.87 -4.84 7.25
C VAL A 761 37.99 -5.71 8.15
N VAL A 762 38.58 -6.39 9.15
CA VAL A 762 37.81 -7.18 10.12
C VAL A 762 36.85 -6.29 10.91
N GLN A 763 37.24 -5.07 11.30
CA GLN A 763 36.35 -4.15 12.02
C GLN A 763 35.11 -3.76 11.20
N VAL A 764 35.26 -3.51 9.89
CA VAL A 764 34.12 -3.18 9.00
C VAL A 764 33.28 -4.42 8.71
N ALA A 765 33.92 -5.58 8.52
CA ALA A 765 33.25 -6.85 8.29
C ALA A 765 32.65 -7.47 9.56
N PHE A 766 32.98 -6.97 10.76
CA PHE A 766 32.61 -7.59 12.03
C PHE A 766 31.09 -7.75 12.16
N THR A 767 30.33 -6.71 11.83
CA THR A 767 28.86 -6.73 11.83
C THR A 767 28.30 -7.74 10.84
N ILE A 768 28.81 -7.74 9.60
CA ILE A 768 28.39 -8.66 8.54
C ILE A 768 28.67 -10.11 8.94
N CYS A 769 29.90 -10.40 9.36
CA CYS A 769 30.29 -11.74 9.80
C CYS A 769 29.56 -12.16 11.06
N SER A 770 29.16 -11.23 11.95
CA SER A 770 28.32 -11.55 13.11
C SER A 770 26.93 -12.01 12.67
N LYS A 771 26.30 -11.32 11.72
CA LYS A 771 25.03 -11.75 11.10
C LYS A 771 25.20 -13.11 10.44
N THR A 772 26.21 -13.29 9.59
CA THR A 772 26.47 -14.56 8.87
C THR A 772 26.75 -15.71 9.85
N ALA A 773 27.51 -15.46 10.92
CA ALA A 773 27.82 -16.49 11.93
C ALA A 773 26.58 -16.94 12.70
N LEU A 774 25.67 -16.00 13.02
CA LEU A 774 24.44 -16.28 13.75
C LEU A 774 23.27 -16.71 12.86
N GLN A 775 23.35 -16.55 11.54
CA GLN A 775 22.28 -16.89 10.60
C GLN A 775 21.76 -18.34 10.76
N PRO A 776 22.61 -19.38 10.92
CA PRO A 776 22.12 -20.76 11.16
C PRO A 776 21.46 -20.95 12.52
N MET A 777 21.67 -20.03 13.48
CA MET A 777 21.09 -20.08 14.82
C MET A 777 19.74 -19.35 14.90
N MET A 778 19.33 -18.64 13.85
CA MET A 778 18.04 -17.95 13.77
C MET A 778 16.93 -18.96 13.41
N CYS A 779 16.59 -19.82 14.37
CA CYS A 779 15.61 -20.88 14.24
C CYS A 779 14.26 -20.43 14.83
N TYR A 780 13.17 -20.65 14.11
CA TYR A 780 11.81 -20.37 14.57
C TYR A 780 10.97 -21.65 14.60
N ALA A 781 10.01 -21.73 15.51
CA ALA A 781 9.18 -22.91 15.69
C ALA A 781 8.06 -22.98 14.65
N HIS A 782 7.90 -24.16 14.05
CA HIS A 782 6.72 -24.53 13.30
C HIS A 782 5.67 -25.19 14.22
N PRO A 783 4.37 -25.17 13.86
CA PRO A 783 3.31 -25.78 14.66
C PRO A 783 3.49 -27.29 14.93
N ASN A 784 4.20 -28.00 14.05
CA ASN A 784 4.52 -29.42 14.20
C ASN A 784 5.67 -29.70 15.19
N GLY A 785 6.24 -28.67 15.84
CA GLY A 785 7.35 -28.80 16.79
C GLY A 785 8.74 -28.85 16.15
N LYS A 786 8.85 -28.84 14.81
CA LYS A 786 10.13 -28.68 14.11
C LYS A 786 10.54 -27.21 14.11
N GLU A 787 11.84 -26.95 14.11
CA GLU A 787 12.37 -25.59 14.02
C GLU A 787 12.95 -25.34 12.63
N GLY A 788 12.47 -24.30 11.94
CA GLY A 788 12.96 -23.88 10.63
C GLY A 788 13.96 -22.73 10.74
N MET A 789 14.94 -22.68 9.85
CA MET A 789 15.88 -21.56 9.77
C MET A 789 15.24 -20.35 9.09
N LEU A 790 15.23 -19.17 9.73
CA LEU A 790 14.53 -17.95 9.25
C LEU A 790 14.95 -17.49 7.84
N SER A 791 16.22 -17.64 7.47
CA SER A 791 16.69 -17.26 6.12
C SER A 791 16.37 -18.30 5.05
N HIS A 792 16.16 -19.55 5.45
CA HIS A 792 15.99 -20.70 4.58
C HIS A 792 15.00 -21.67 5.25
N ASN A 793 13.71 -21.34 5.22
CA ASN A 793 12.69 -22.02 6.02
C ASN A 793 12.61 -23.54 5.76
N GLY A 794 13.08 -24.01 4.61
CA GLY A 794 13.17 -25.44 4.29
C GLY A 794 14.39 -26.19 4.81
N ILE A 795 15.25 -25.53 5.58
CA ILE A 795 16.36 -26.15 6.30
C ILE A 795 15.96 -26.21 7.77
N PHE A 796 15.71 -27.42 8.27
CA PHE A 796 15.29 -27.65 9.66
C PHE A 796 16.49 -27.67 10.60
N CYS A 797 16.40 -26.89 11.67
CA CYS A 797 17.43 -26.73 12.67
C CYS A 797 17.66 -28.02 13.44
N PHE A 798 18.93 -28.42 13.57
CA PHE A 798 19.40 -29.60 14.31
C PHE A 798 18.86 -30.97 13.84
N GLU A 799 17.96 -31.02 12.85
CA GLU A 799 17.49 -32.24 12.21
C GLU A 799 18.18 -32.49 10.86
N SER A 800 18.36 -31.44 10.05
CA SER A 800 18.90 -31.58 8.70
C SER A 800 20.44 -31.63 8.68
N PRO A 801 21.05 -32.48 7.84
CA PRO A 801 22.51 -32.49 7.67
C PRO A 801 23.01 -31.17 7.08
N GLU A 802 22.21 -30.52 6.24
CA GLU A 802 22.49 -29.19 5.69
C GLU A 802 22.66 -28.17 6.81
N HIS A 803 21.71 -28.11 7.76
CA HIS A 803 21.81 -27.22 8.92
C HIS A 803 23.06 -27.49 9.75
N THR A 804 23.36 -28.75 10.03
CA THR A 804 24.54 -29.13 10.83
C THR A 804 25.83 -28.58 10.20
N THR A 805 25.97 -28.67 8.88
CA THR A 805 27.14 -28.12 8.18
C THR A 805 27.21 -26.59 8.28
N MET A 806 26.08 -25.90 8.08
CA MET A 806 26.00 -24.43 8.19
C MET A 806 26.26 -23.97 9.62
N PHE A 807 25.72 -24.67 10.62
CA PHE A 807 25.93 -24.40 12.04
C PHE A 807 27.40 -24.51 12.42
N MET A 808 28.09 -25.58 12.01
CA MET A 808 29.52 -25.76 12.30
C MET A 808 30.39 -24.67 11.64
N MET A 809 30.07 -24.26 10.41
CA MET A 809 30.73 -23.14 9.74
C MET A 809 30.47 -21.81 10.47
N GLY A 810 29.23 -21.57 10.91
CA GLY A 810 28.84 -20.39 11.68
C GLY A 810 29.56 -20.31 13.03
N VAL A 811 29.64 -21.42 13.76
CA VAL A 811 30.40 -21.53 15.02
C VAL A 811 31.89 -21.26 14.78
N ALA A 812 32.49 -21.82 13.72
CA ALA A 812 33.89 -21.56 13.39
C ALA A 812 34.14 -20.06 13.10
N LEU A 813 33.24 -19.41 12.36
CA LEU A 813 33.30 -17.97 12.10
C LEU A 813 33.11 -17.15 13.40
N LEU A 814 32.20 -17.55 14.27
CA LEU A 814 31.99 -16.92 15.58
C LEU A 814 33.22 -17.04 16.47
N CYS A 815 33.87 -18.20 16.52
CA CYS A 815 35.14 -18.39 17.24
C CYS A 815 36.24 -17.46 16.71
N LEU A 816 36.32 -17.26 15.38
CA LEU A 816 37.25 -16.32 14.77
C LEU A 816 36.95 -14.87 15.21
N LEU A 817 35.68 -14.48 15.25
CA LEU A 817 35.25 -13.14 15.70
C LEU A 817 35.52 -12.91 17.19
N ILE A 818 35.23 -13.89 18.04
CA ILE A 818 35.53 -13.85 19.48
C ILE A 818 37.04 -13.75 19.70
N GLY A 819 37.83 -14.54 18.95
CA GLY A 819 39.29 -14.47 19.00
C GLY A 819 39.81 -13.09 18.60
N PHE A 820 39.27 -12.50 17.53
CA PHE A 820 39.61 -11.13 17.13
C PHE A 820 39.20 -10.10 18.19
N TYR A 821 38.00 -10.24 18.78
CA TYR A 821 37.53 -9.34 19.83
C TYR A 821 38.43 -9.40 21.07
N ALA A 822 38.84 -10.61 21.49
CA ALA A 822 39.79 -10.79 22.58
C ALA A 822 41.15 -10.14 22.26
N LEU A 823 41.64 -10.27 21.02
CA LEU A 823 42.85 -9.58 20.56
C LEU A 823 42.69 -8.06 20.55
N ALA A 824 41.51 -7.53 20.18
CA ALA A 824 41.22 -6.10 20.21
C ALA A 824 41.16 -5.55 21.64
N VAL A 825 40.54 -6.27 22.58
CA VAL A 825 40.54 -5.95 24.01
C VAL A 825 41.97 -5.95 24.55
N TRP A 826 42.74 -7.02 24.31
CA TRP A 826 44.14 -7.09 24.70
C TRP A 826 44.95 -5.93 24.12
N GLY A 827 44.79 -5.63 22.83
CA GLY A 827 45.48 -4.54 22.15
C GLY A 827 45.15 -3.17 22.74
N THR A 828 43.88 -2.95 23.12
CA THR A 828 43.40 -1.71 23.74
C THR A 828 43.94 -1.52 25.16
N VAL A 829 43.99 -2.59 25.95
CA VAL A 829 44.54 -2.58 27.32
C VAL A 829 46.06 -2.46 27.31
N TYR A 830 46.74 -3.04 26.32
CA TYR A 830 48.19 -3.01 26.21
C TYR A 830 48.72 -1.72 25.55
N ALA A 831 47.93 -1.03 24.73
CA ALA A 831 48.34 0.18 24.00
C ALA A 831 48.98 1.27 24.90
N PRO A 832 48.45 1.62 26.09
CA PRO A 832 49.09 2.59 26.98
C PRO A 832 50.46 2.13 27.50
N ARG A 833 50.65 0.82 27.72
CA ARG A 833 51.95 0.26 28.15
C ARG A 833 52.97 0.30 27.00
N ALA A 834 52.54 -0.06 25.79
CA ALA A 834 53.38 -0.01 24.60
C ALA A 834 53.78 1.43 24.21
N ALA A 835 52.89 2.40 24.43
CA ALA A 835 53.20 3.82 24.25
C ALA A 835 54.27 4.29 25.24
N LYS A 836 54.17 3.89 26.50
CA LYS A 836 55.16 4.21 27.54
C LYS A 836 56.53 3.57 27.30
N SER A 837 56.60 2.45 26.58
CA SER A 837 57.85 1.77 26.22
C SER A 837 58.42 2.22 24.86
N GLY A 838 57.81 3.20 24.19
CA GLY A 838 58.26 3.68 22.87
C GLY A 838 58.10 2.67 21.73
N ASN A 839 57.23 1.66 21.88
CA ASN A 839 57.05 0.63 20.84
C ASN A 839 56.12 1.13 19.72
N ALA A 840 56.68 1.96 18.83
CA ALA A 840 55.97 2.55 17.70
C ALA A 840 55.40 1.50 16.73
N THR A 841 56.08 0.36 16.56
CA THR A 841 55.64 -0.73 15.67
C THR A 841 54.32 -1.34 16.12
N PHE A 842 54.15 -1.54 17.44
CA PHE A 842 52.90 -2.04 18.00
C PHE A 842 51.77 -1.03 17.85
N LEU A 843 52.02 0.24 18.21
CA LEU A 843 51.03 1.31 18.08
C LEU A 843 50.56 1.52 16.65
N GLN A 844 51.45 1.33 15.67
CA GLN A 844 51.11 1.38 14.26
C GLN A 844 50.24 0.19 13.82
N ALA A 845 50.44 -1.00 14.41
CA ALA A 845 49.64 -2.20 14.13
C ALA A 845 48.22 -2.10 14.72
N VAL A 846 48.05 -1.54 15.93
CA VAL A 846 46.72 -1.34 16.56
C VAL A 846 46.06 -0.01 16.19
N ARG A 847 46.65 0.73 15.24
CA ARG A 847 46.20 2.06 14.85
C ARG A 847 44.73 2.10 14.44
N PHE A 848 44.22 1.06 13.80
CA PHE A 848 42.82 0.95 13.38
C PHE A 848 41.81 1.04 14.54
N LEU A 849 42.19 0.61 15.76
CA LEU A 849 41.32 0.68 16.95
C LEU A 849 41.33 2.06 17.61
N ILE A 850 42.51 2.68 17.73
CA ILE A 850 42.71 3.84 18.61
C ILE A 850 42.78 5.18 17.88
N ALA A 851 43.12 5.21 16.59
CA ALA A 851 43.50 6.46 15.92
C ALA A 851 42.34 7.42 15.62
N ARG A 852 41.09 6.94 15.60
CA ARG A 852 39.89 7.74 15.28
C ARG A 852 39.29 8.46 16.50
N PHE A 853 39.66 8.00 17.69
CA PHE A 853 39.07 8.44 18.96
C PHE A 853 39.97 9.42 19.70
N ARG A 854 39.35 10.20 20.58
CA ARG A 854 40.05 11.10 21.50
C ARG A 854 40.98 10.32 22.41
N VAL A 855 42.07 10.96 22.81
CA VAL A 855 43.07 10.37 23.70
C VAL A 855 42.50 10.05 25.09
N ASP A 856 41.39 10.68 25.48
CA ASP A 856 40.70 10.39 26.76
C ASP A 856 39.81 9.14 26.68
N PHE A 857 39.39 8.75 25.47
CA PHE A 857 38.43 7.67 25.20
C PHE A 857 38.92 6.72 24.09
N TRP A 858 40.21 6.37 24.14
CA TRP A 858 40.86 5.53 23.12
C TRP A 858 40.29 4.11 23.03
N TRP A 859 39.60 3.66 24.08
CA TRP A 859 39.01 2.32 24.18
C TRP A 859 37.66 2.20 23.45
N TYR A 860 37.04 3.30 23.05
CA TYR A 860 35.69 3.31 22.47
C TYR A 860 35.59 2.48 21.18
N GLY A 861 36.66 2.43 20.37
CA GLY A 861 36.71 1.61 19.16
C GLY A 861 36.46 0.12 19.39
N THR A 862 36.90 -0.39 20.54
CA THR A 862 36.69 -1.78 20.95
C THR A 862 35.29 -1.98 21.54
N ALA A 863 34.73 -0.97 22.21
CA ALA A 863 33.34 -1.02 22.68
C ALA A 863 32.31 -1.02 21.55
N LEU A 864 32.64 -0.45 20.38
CA LEU A 864 31.75 -0.40 19.21
C LEU A 864 31.63 -1.75 18.48
N LEU A 865 32.69 -2.57 18.48
CA LEU A 865 32.74 -3.86 17.78
C LEU A 865 31.56 -4.80 18.09
N PRO A 866 31.20 -5.09 19.36
CA PRO A 866 30.14 -6.04 19.68
C PRO A 866 28.73 -5.53 19.34
N ARG A 867 28.55 -4.29 18.89
CA ARG A 867 27.22 -3.73 18.56
C ARG A 867 26.47 -4.59 17.54
N GLY A 868 27.11 -4.91 16.42
CA GLY A 868 26.49 -5.72 15.35
C GLY A 868 26.13 -7.14 15.81
N LEU A 869 27.00 -7.73 16.64
CA LEU A 869 26.76 -9.04 17.26
C LEU A 869 25.58 -8.98 18.25
N ALA A 870 25.49 -7.95 19.08
CA ALA A 870 24.39 -7.79 20.04
C ALA A 870 23.04 -7.65 19.33
N LEU A 871 22.98 -6.86 18.25
CA LEU A 871 21.77 -6.71 17.42
C LEU A 871 21.36 -8.01 16.71
N SER A 872 22.34 -8.78 16.24
CA SER A 872 22.07 -10.07 15.59
C SER A 872 21.66 -11.14 16.62
N LEU A 873 22.22 -11.09 17.83
CA LEU A 873 21.89 -12.00 18.92
C LEU A 873 20.47 -11.79 19.46
N SER A 874 19.95 -10.55 19.46
CA SER A 874 18.56 -10.31 19.84
C SER A 874 17.55 -11.01 18.94
N ILE A 875 17.88 -11.23 17.67
CA ILE A 875 17.03 -11.98 16.72
C ILE A 875 17.04 -13.46 17.08
N VAL A 876 18.22 -14.02 17.36
CA VAL A 876 18.39 -15.43 17.77
C VAL A 876 17.66 -15.74 19.09
N LEU A 877 17.75 -14.86 20.09
CA LEU A 877 17.20 -15.12 21.43
C LEU A 877 15.67 -15.15 21.49
N ALA A 878 14.98 -14.52 20.53
CA ALA A 878 13.53 -14.36 20.55
C ALA A 878 12.91 -14.55 19.16
N ALA A 879 13.36 -15.55 18.41
CA ALA A 879 12.93 -15.82 17.04
C ALA A 879 11.39 -15.86 16.87
N ASP A 880 10.70 -16.49 17.82
CA ASP A 880 9.23 -16.65 17.82
C ASP A 880 8.47 -15.42 18.34
N TYR A 881 9.17 -14.47 18.97
CA TYR A 881 8.56 -13.32 19.65
C TYR A 881 9.10 -11.99 19.07
N PRO A 882 8.60 -11.52 17.92
CA PRO A 882 9.12 -10.33 17.25
C PRO A 882 9.08 -9.06 18.12
N PHE A 883 8.07 -8.93 18.99
CA PHE A 883 8.00 -7.83 19.96
C PHE A 883 9.18 -7.81 20.93
N VAL A 884 9.61 -8.97 21.41
CA VAL A 884 10.76 -9.08 22.32
C VAL A 884 12.05 -8.72 21.57
N GLN A 885 12.19 -9.14 20.30
CA GLN A 885 13.32 -8.73 19.45
C GLN A 885 13.41 -7.21 19.33
N MET A 886 12.29 -6.53 19.06
CA MET A 886 12.25 -5.06 18.94
C MET A 886 12.65 -4.36 20.24
N VAL A 887 12.12 -4.80 21.39
CA VAL A 887 12.47 -4.22 22.71
C VAL A 887 13.96 -4.40 23.02
N LEU A 888 14.53 -5.57 22.74
CA LEU A 888 15.95 -5.83 22.93
C LEU A 888 16.81 -4.93 22.02
N ILE A 889 16.47 -4.81 20.74
CA ILE A 889 17.17 -3.95 19.79
C ILE A 889 17.14 -2.47 20.24
N VAL A 890 15.96 -1.96 20.62
CA VAL A 890 15.81 -0.59 21.13
C VAL A 890 16.67 -0.38 22.37
N SER A 891 16.65 -1.33 23.31
CA SER A 891 17.44 -1.26 24.55
C SER A 891 18.94 -1.21 24.25
N ILE A 892 19.43 -2.05 23.33
CA ILE A 892 20.83 -2.06 22.89
C ILE A 892 21.20 -0.70 22.27
N LEU A 893 20.40 -0.20 21.31
CA LEU A 893 20.67 1.07 20.65
C LEU A 893 20.66 2.26 21.63
N GLN A 894 19.76 2.25 22.61
CA GLN A 894 19.71 3.27 23.66
C GLN A 894 20.96 3.25 24.55
N VAL A 895 21.44 2.08 24.96
CA VAL A 895 22.68 1.96 25.74
C VAL A 895 23.87 2.53 24.98
N TYR A 896 24.01 2.20 23.69
CA TYR A 896 25.07 2.77 22.84
C TYR A 896 24.94 4.30 22.71
N LEU A 897 23.73 4.82 22.49
CA LEU A 897 23.48 6.26 22.40
C LEU A 897 23.87 6.98 23.70
N VAL A 898 23.51 6.43 24.86
CA VAL A 898 23.85 7.01 26.17
C VAL A 898 25.37 7.04 26.38
N VAL A 899 26.06 5.92 26.11
CA VAL A 899 27.53 5.87 26.24
C VAL A 899 28.20 6.87 25.29
N GLN A 900 27.71 6.98 24.06
CA GLN A 900 28.22 7.93 23.06
C GLN A 900 28.02 9.39 23.51
N LEU A 901 26.83 9.74 24.00
CA LEU A 901 26.49 11.10 24.47
C LEU A 901 27.28 11.51 25.71
N ILE A 902 27.66 10.56 26.57
CA ILE A 902 28.49 10.82 27.75
C ILE A 902 29.96 11.01 27.36
N THR A 903 30.45 10.20 26.42
CA THR A 903 31.90 10.12 26.14
C THR A 903 32.39 11.05 25.03
N TRP A 904 31.54 11.44 24.07
CA TRP A 904 31.94 12.21 22.88
C TRP A 904 33.29 11.73 22.29
N PRO A 905 33.36 10.44 21.92
CA PRO A 905 34.63 9.74 21.76
C PRO A 905 35.38 10.12 20.47
N TRP A 906 34.70 10.68 19.46
CA TRP A 906 35.33 11.02 18.18
C TRP A 906 36.21 12.27 18.29
N LYS A 907 37.35 12.29 17.58
CA LYS A 907 38.29 13.43 17.59
C LYS A 907 37.68 14.75 17.12
N LEU A 908 36.79 14.69 16.13
CA LEU A 908 36.11 15.86 15.58
C LEU A 908 34.73 16.00 16.22
N PRO A 909 34.37 17.16 16.81
CA PRO A 909 33.05 17.33 17.43
C PRO A 909 31.89 17.14 16.45
N ALA A 910 32.06 17.52 15.17
CA ALA A 910 31.05 17.31 14.14
C ALA A 910 30.73 15.82 13.90
N LEU A 911 31.73 14.93 14.06
CA LEU A 911 31.51 13.49 13.96
C LEU A 911 30.73 12.92 15.16
N ASN A 912 30.93 13.48 16.35
CA ASN A 912 30.13 13.09 17.53
C ASN A 912 28.66 13.47 17.35
N LEU A 913 28.40 14.69 16.86
CA LEU A 913 27.04 15.14 16.57
C LEU A 913 26.39 14.28 15.48
N PHE A 914 27.11 13.99 14.40
CA PHE A 914 26.60 13.13 13.31
C PHE A 914 26.21 11.73 13.81
N ASP A 915 27.10 11.04 14.53
CA ASP A 915 26.84 9.72 15.09
C ASP A 915 25.65 9.74 16.08
N ALA A 916 25.45 10.85 16.80
CA ALA A 916 24.34 11.01 17.75
C ALA A 916 23.01 11.19 17.02
N VAL A 917 22.97 12.02 15.97
CA VAL A 917 21.78 12.21 15.13
C VAL A 917 21.37 10.89 14.48
N VAL A 918 22.34 10.17 13.89
CA VAL A 918 22.10 8.86 13.27
C VAL A 918 21.53 7.88 14.30
N SER A 919 22.12 7.80 15.49
CA SER A 919 21.66 6.90 16.55
C SER A 919 20.27 7.27 17.09
N VAL A 920 19.94 8.55 17.22
CA VAL A 920 18.59 9.02 17.61
C VAL A 920 17.56 8.68 16.53
N CYS A 921 17.88 8.87 15.25
CA CYS A 921 17.01 8.51 14.15
C CYS A 921 16.72 7.01 14.13
N LEU A 922 17.73 6.15 14.33
CA LEU A 922 17.55 4.70 14.41
C LEU A 922 16.64 4.30 15.59
N VAL A 923 16.84 4.90 16.78
CA VAL A 923 15.97 4.62 17.94
C VAL A 923 14.54 5.09 17.67
N LYS A 924 14.34 6.28 17.10
CA LYS A 924 13.01 6.81 16.79
C LYS A 924 12.29 5.98 15.73
N MET A 925 13.01 5.56 14.69
CA MET A 925 12.50 4.61 13.70
C MET A 925 12.00 3.34 14.40
N MET A 926 12.81 2.72 15.25
CA MET A 926 12.40 1.50 15.96
C MET A 926 11.20 1.71 16.90
N VAL A 927 11.13 2.84 17.60
CA VAL A 927 9.98 3.15 18.47
C VAL A 927 8.70 3.35 17.67
N CYS A 928 8.76 4.05 16.53
CA CYS A 928 7.62 4.19 15.62
C CYS A 928 7.16 2.83 15.08
N MET A 929 8.10 1.91 14.83
CA MET A 929 7.77 0.57 14.34
C MET A 929 7.29 -0.40 15.43
N CYS A 930 7.64 -0.19 16.71
CA CYS A 930 7.07 -0.95 17.83
C CYS A 930 5.56 -0.76 17.97
N ALA A 931 5.00 0.30 17.36
CA ALA A 931 3.57 0.57 17.35
C ALA A 931 2.80 -0.27 16.33
N PHE A 932 3.42 -1.18 15.57
CA PHE A 932 2.72 -2.09 14.66
C PHE A 932 2.10 -3.28 15.42
N THR A 933 0.90 -3.09 15.98
CA THR A 933 0.05 -4.20 16.47
C THR A 933 -0.95 -4.62 15.39
N PRO A 934 -1.25 -5.92 15.23
CA PRO A 934 -2.19 -6.42 14.22
C PRO A 934 -3.63 -5.87 14.35
N ASP A 935 -3.99 -5.26 15.49
CA ASP A 935 -5.33 -4.72 15.76
C ASP A 935 -5.47 -3.19 15.51
N LEU A 936 -4.51 -2.53 14.84
CA LEU A 936 -4.61 -1.10 14.56
C LEU A 936 -5.49 -0.81 13.33
N PRO A 937 -6.33 0.24 13.37
CA PRO A 937 -7.05 0.72 12.20
C PRO A 937 -6.07 1.08 11.06
N GLN A 938 -6.43 0.75 9.83
CA GLN A 938 -5.60 0.97 8.63
C GLN A 938 -5.08 2.42 8.51
N SER A 939 -5.88 3.40 8.93
CA SER A 939 -5.49 4.83 8.93
C SER A 939 -4.31 5.15 9.86
N MET A 940 -4.21 4.50 11.02
CA MET A 940 -3.06 4.67 11.91
C MET A 940 -1.83 3.96 11.36
N LEU A 941 -2.02 2.82 10.70
CA LEU A 941 -0.96 2.07 10.02
C LEU A 941 -0.29 2.94 8.93
N ASP A 942 -1.08 3.65 8.14
CA ASP A 942 -0.58 4.54 7.07
C ASP A 942 0.19 5.74 7.63
N ILE A 943 -0.26 6.32 8.75
CA ILE A 943 0.43 7.43 9.42
C ILE A 943 1.79 6.96 9.98
N LEU A 944 1.82 5.81 10.66
CA LEU A 944 3.05 5.25 11.23
C LEU A 944 4.06 4.86 10.14
N THR A 945 3.57 4.32 9.03
CA THR A 945 4.38 3.98 7.86
C THR A 945 4.97 5.24 7.22
N SER A 946 4.15 6.28 7.01
CA SER A 946 4.58 7.57 6.47
C SER A 946 5.61 8.27 7.37
N LEU A 947 5.41 8.24 8.69
CA LEU A 947 6.35 8.79 9.66
C LEU A 947 7.71 8.06 9.60
N SER A 948 7.67 6.73 9.50
CA SER A 948 8.87 5.90 9.40
C SER A 948 9.66 6.19 8.12
N ILE A 949 8.98 6.28 6.97
CA ILE A 949 9.58 6.68 5.70
C ILE A 949 10.18 8.08 5.81
N GLY A 950 9.46 9.03 6.43
CA GLY A 950 9.95 10.39 6.67
C GLY A 950 11.24 10.45 7.48
N ILE A 951 11.35 9.64 8.55
CA ILE A 951 12.58 9.51 9.36
C ILE A 951 13.73 8.97 8.50
N MET A 952 13.47 7.98 7.65
CA MET A 952 14.50 7.40 6.79
C MET A 952 15.01 8.39 5.74
N VAL A 953 14.11 9.13 5.10
CA VAL A 953 14.48 10.18 4.14
C VAL A 953 15.30 11.27 4.84
N ALA A 954 14.86 11.74 6.01
CA ALA A 954 15.60 12.73 6.78
C ALA A 954 17.01 12.25 7.14
N LEU A 955 17.15 10.98 7.52
CA LEU A 955 18.43 10.35 7.82
C LEU A 955 19.35 10.31 6.59
N GLN A 956 18.83 9.97 5.41
CA GLN A 956 19.59 9.98 4.16
C GLN A 956 20.04 11.40 3.77
N VAL A 957 19.19 12.41 3.99
CA VAL A 957 19.55 13.82 3.77
C VAL A 957 20.69 14.24 4.71
N VAL A 958 20.65 13.86 5.99
CA VAL A 958 21.72 14.15 6.95
C VAL A 958 23.04 13.51 6.54
N VAL A 959 22.99 12.24 6.11
CA VAL A 959 24.16 11.52 5.58
C VAL A 959 24.72 12.22 4.34
N LEU A 960 23.89 12.51 3.35
CA LEU A 960 24.30 13.15 2.10
C LEU A 960 24.90 14.53 2.35
N CYS A 961 24.26 15.35 3.18
CA CYS A 961 24.77 16.66 3.58
C CYS A 961 26.16 16.54 4.23
N MET A 962 26.36 15.59 5.14
CA MET A 962 27.66 15.43 5.81
C MET A 962 28.74 14.90 4.86
N VAL A 963 28.40 14.00 3.94
CA VAL A 963 29.31 13.55 2.87
C VAL A 963 29.68 14.73 1.95
N CYS A 964 28.69 15.53 1.52
CA CYS A 964 28.93 16.70 0.69
C CYS A 964 29.82 17.73 1.40
N VAL A 965 29.59 18.03 2.68
CA VAL A 965 30.41 18.96 3.47
C VAL A 965 31.85 18.45 3.61
N THR A 966 32.05 17.16 3.86
CA THR A 966 33.39 16.57 4.01
C THR A 966 34.14 16.50 2.68
N VAL A 967 33.48 16.12 1.59
CA VAL A 967 34.05 16.10 0.23
C VAL A 967 34.36 17.52 -0.27
N ALA A 968 33.44 18.48 -0.09
CA ALA A 968 33.68 19.88 -0.43
C ALA A 968 34.84 20.46 0.36
N SER A 969 34.98 20.10 1.65
CA SER A 969 36.14 20.49 2.48
C SER A 969 37.45 19.89 1.95
N MET A 970 37.44 18.67 1.40
CA MET A 970 38.62 18.10 0.73
C MET A 970 39.02 18.89 -0.52
N PHE A 971 38.07 19.20 -1.41
CA PHE A 971 38.33 20.00 -2.62
C PHE A 971 38.79 21.42 -2.27
N TYR A 972 38.13 22.06 -1.29
CA TYR A 972 38.49 23.38 -0.80
C TYR A 972 39.93 23.43 -0.25
N ARG A 973 40.33 22.40 0.52
CA ARG A 973 41.71 22.28 1.05
C ARG A 973 42.73 22.07 -0.07
N HIS A 974 42.38 21.32 -1.11
CA HIS A 974 43.25 21.15 -2.28
C HIS A 974 43.40 22.45 -3.09
N ALA A 975 42.34 23.26 -3.17
CA ALA A 975 42.35 24.52 -3.92
C ALA A 975 43.12 25.66 -3.22
N LEU A 976 43.09 25.74 -1.87
CA LEU A 976 43.64 26.87 -1.10
C LEU A 976 45.01 26.64 -0.45
N GLY A 977 45.61 25.46 -0.66
CA GLY A 977 46.86 25.09 -0.03
C GLY A 977 46.69 24.68 1.44
N SER A 978 47.51 23.72 1.86
CA SER A 978 47.41 22.86 3.06
C SER A 978 47.20 23.53 4.44
N ALA A 979 47.14 24.86 4.55
CA ALA A 979 47.26 25.60 5.81
C ALA A 979 45.93 26.02 6.48
N LYS A 980 44.79 26.05 5.77
CA LYS A 980 43.50 26.47 6.35
C LYS A 980 42.52 25.30 6.41
N GLU A 981 42.09 24.93 7.61
CA GLU A 981 41.03 23.94 7.83
C GLU A 981 39.65 24.60 7.82
N SER A 982 38.63 23.86 7.39
CA SER A 982 37.27 24.36 7.31
C SER A 982 36.69 24.61 8.71
N VAL A 983 36.21 25.82 8.97
CA VAL A 983 35.55 26.23 10.23
C VAL A 983 34.35 25.32 10.56
N ILE A 984 33.68 24.77 9.54
CA ILE A 984 32.50 23.90 9.69
C ILE A 984 32.83 22.56 10.37
N LEU A 985 34.01 21.96 10.09
CA LEU A 985 34.43 20.68 10.68
C LEU A 985 35.11 20.85 12.05
N ALA A 986 35.72 22.02 12.28
CA ALA A 986 36.40 22.38 13.51
C ALA A 986 35.46 23.23 14.38
N LEU A 987 34.58 22.59 15.15
CA LEU A 987 33.72 23.24 16.15
C LEU A 987 34.50 23.79 17.38
N GLY A 988 35.74 24.25 17.19
CA GLY A 988 36.57 24.87 18.21
C GLY A 988 37.51 25.91 17.60
N LYS A 989 37.75 27.01 18.32
CA LYS A 989 38.75 28.01 17.91
C LYS A 989 40.14 27.36 17.93
N VAL A 990 40.80 27.33 16.78
CA VAL A 990 42.24 27.04 16.70
C VAL A 990 42.94 28.07 17.60
N PRO A 991 43.73 27.65 18.60
CA PRO A 991 44.47 28.61 19.42
C PRO A 991 45.41 29.40 18.52
N ASP A 992 45.43 30.72 18.71
CA ASP A 992 46.21 31.63 17.88
C ASP A 992 47.67 31.15 17.82
N ALA A 993 48.18 30.92 16.61
CA ALA A 993 49.50 30.35 16.39
C ALA A 993 50.60 31.21 17.01
N GLU A 994 50.40 32.53 17.07
CA GLU A 994 51.34 33.45 17.71
C GLU A 994 51.29 33.33 19.24
N ILE A 995 50.11 33.10 19.81
CA ILE A 995 49.95 32.84 21.25
C ILE A 995 50.53 31.48 21.62
N MET A 996 50.31 30.45 20.80
CA MET A 996 50.83 29.10 21.04
C MET A 996 52.35 29.05 20.86
N ALA A 997 52.89 29.73 19.84
CA ALA A 997 54.33 29.91 19.64
C ALA A 997 54.96 30.76 20.76
N LYS A 998 54.31 31.83 21.23
CA LYS A 998 54.74 32.58 22.42
C LYS A 998 54.74 31.72 23.67
N LYS A 999 53.72 30.89 23.89
CA LYS A 999 53.65 29.98 25.05
C LYS A 999 54.70 28.88 24.98
N LEU A 1000 54.97 28.30 23.81
CA LEU A 1000 56.02 27.30 23.60
C LEU A 1000 57.43 27.91 23.68
N SER A 1001 57.62 29.11 23.13
CA SER A 1001 58.86 29.89 23.23
C SER A 1001 59.13 30.32 24.67
N HIS A 1002 58.11 30.79 25.39
CA HIS A 1002 58.18 31.12 26.82
C HIS A 1002 58.47 29.88 27.67
N PHE A 1003 57.82 28.75 27.37
CA PHE A 1003 58.13 27.47 28.02
C PHE A 1003 59.57 27.03 27.74
N GLY A 1004 60.04 27.17 26.50
CA GLY A 1004 61.42 26.90 26.10
C GLY A 1004 62.45 27.83 26.74
N SER A 1005 62.15 29.12 26.88
CA SER A 1005 63.02 30.10 27.55
C SER A 1005 63.09 29.87 29.06
N VAL A 1006 61.95 29.56 29.69
CA VAL A 1006 61.89 29.19 31.11
C VAL A 1006 62.68 27.91 31.37
N ILE A 1007 62.63 26.92 30.47
CA ILE A 1007 63.44 25.69 30.59
C ILE A 1007 64.94 25.98 30.39
N LYS A 1008 65.29 26.88 29.46
CA LYS A 1008 66.68 27.24 29.15
C LYS A 1008 67.39 27.94 30.32
N ASP A 1009 66.65 28.70 31.13
CA ASP A 1009 67.19 29.48 32.25
C ASP A 1009 67.24 28.69 33.58
N ILE A 1010 66.73 27.45 33.61
CA ILE A 1010 66.81 26.60 34.80
C ILE A 1010 68.18 25.89 34.84
N PRO A 1011 68.98 26.04 35.91
CA PRO A 1011 70.24 25.31 36.07
C PRO A 1011 69.98 23.80 36.02
N HIS A 1012 70.86 23.04 35.35
CA HIS A 1012 70.72 21.59 35.14
C HIS A 1012 70.33 20.82 36.41
N ARG A 1013 70.86 21.23 37.57
CA ARG A 1013 70.60 20.61 38.87
C ARG A 1013 69.16 20.82 39.37
N ASP A 1014 68.56 21.97 39.09
CA ASP A 1014 67.18 22.31 39.45
C ASP A 1014 66.17 21.74 38.46
N MET A 1015 66.54 21.64 37.17
CA MET A 1015 65.74 20.98 36.15
C MET A 1015 65.58 19.48 36.45
N VAL A 1016 66.67 18.80 36.84
CA VAL A 1016 66.62 17.40 37.32
C VAL A 1016 65.76 17.29 38.57
N ARG A 1017 65.76 18.30 39.46
CA ARG A 1017 64.95 18.32 40.68
C ARG A 1017 63.45 18.46 40.38
N VAL A 1018 63.08 19.34 39.44
CA VAL A 1018 61.70 19.53 38.97
C VAL A 1018 61.21 18.30 38.23
N LEU A 1019 62.03 17.72 37.33
CA LEU A 1019 61.69 16.49 36.63
C LEU A 1019 61.55 15.32 37.60
N ASN A 1020 62.43 15.18 38.60
CA ASN A 1020 62.31 14.15 39.64
C ASN A 1020 61.10 14.35 40.57
N ALA A 1021 60.55 15.56 40.66
CA ALA A 1021 59.35 15.87 41.43
C ALA A 1021 58.05 15.59 40.65
N LEU A 1022 58.13 15.45 39.32
CA LEU A 1022 57.00 15.04 38.49
C LEU A 1022 56.72 13.56 38.69
N SER A 1023 55.44 13.20 38.66
CA SER A 1023 55.06 11.79 38.64
C SER A 1023 55.63 11.12 37.39
N ILE A 1024 55.93 9.83 37.47
CA ILE A 1024 56.43 9.03 36.33
C ILE A 1024 55.45 9.11 35.13
N TYR A 1025 54.16 9.34 35.39
CA TYR A 1025 53.15 9.56 34.36
C TYR A 1025 53.36 10.89 33.63
N ASP A 1026 53.53 11.97 34.39
CA ASP A 1026 53.69 13.33 33.84
C ASP A 1026 55.02 13.48 33.10
N LEU A 1027 56.09 12.91 33.65
CA LEU A 1027 57.42 12.90 33.05
C LEU A 1027 57.42 12.20 31.66
N ARG A 1028 56.67 11.10 31.55
CA ARG A 1028 56.47 10.40 30.26
C ARG A 1028 55.56 11.15 29.31
N MET A 1029 54.52 11.83 29.81
CA MET A 1029 53.64 12.66 28.99
C MET A 1029 54.40 13.86 28.41
N THR A 1030 55.23 14.54 29.21
CA THR A 1030 56.06 15.67 28.76
C THR A 1030 57.07 15.23 27.70
N SER A 1031 57.73 14.08 27.91
CA SER A 1031 58.61 13.48 26.90
C SER A 1031 57.85 13.12 25.62
N GLY A 1032 56.67 12.50 25.74
CA GLY A 1032 55.82 12.13 24.60
C GLY A 1032 55.34 13.33 23.78
N VAL A 1033 54.95 14.42 24.44
CA VAL A 1033 54.55 15.67 23.78
C VAL A 1033 55.75 16.30 23.04
N MET A 1034 56.92 16.37 23.68
CA MET A 1034 58.13 16.89 23.03
C MET A 1034 58.57 16.03 21.82
N THR A 1035 58.42 14.71 21.92
CA THR A 1035 58.78 13.78 20.84
C THR A 1035 57.77 13.84 19.70
N ALA A 1036 56.47 13.99 19.99
CA ALA A 1036 55.42 14.16 18.98
C ALA A 1036 55.54 15.51 18.25
N VAL A 1037 55.81 16.60 18.98
CA VAL A 1037 56.08 17.92 18.40
C VAL A 1037 57.35 17.89 17.54
N GLY A 1038 58.41 17.21 17.99
CA GLY A 1038 59.65 17.03 17.21
C GLY A 1038 59.47 16.15 15.96
N ALA A 1039 58.66 15.10 16.04
CA ALA A 1039 58.36 14.22 14.91
C ALA A 1039 57.48 14.90 13.84
N GLU A 1040 56.52 15.73 14.25
CA GLU A 1040 55.67 16.54 13.35
C GLU A 1040 56.44 17.73 12.76
N ALA A 1041 57.37 18.34 13.51
CA ALA A 1041 58.24 19.41 13.01
C ALA A 1041 59.33 18.90 12.04
N GLY A 1042 59.79 17.65 12.22
CA GLY A 1042 60.85 17.05 11.41
C GLY A 1042 60.51 16.87 9.92
N GLU A 1043 59.23 16.78 9.54
CA GLU A 1043 58.82 16.78 8.12
C GLU A 1043 58.78 18.18 7.51
N ALA A 1044 58.66 19.24 8.33
CA ALA A 1044 58.62 20.62 7.85
C ALA A 1044 60.04 21.19 7.62
N GLU A 1045 61.04 20.79 8.40
CA GLU A 1045 62.42 21.27 8.24
C GLU A 1045 63.08 20.79 6.94
N LEU A 1046 62.75 19.60 6.41
CA LEU A 1046 63.32 19.12 5.14
C LEU A 1046 62.82 19.88 3.91
N MET A 1047 61.61 20.45 3.96
CA MET A 1047 61.03 21.25 2.86
C MET A 1047 61.42 22.74 2.95
N LEU A 1048 61.58 23.29 4.17
CA LEU A 1048 62.07 24.66 4.35
C LEU A 1048 63.58 24.76 4.21
N ALA A 1049 64.37 23.79 4.68
CA ALA A 1049 65.82 23.78 4.46
C ALA A 1049 66.17 23.64 2.98
N SER A 1050 65.39 22.86 2.21
CA SER A 1050 65.54 22.71 0.76
C SER A 1050 65.19 23.99 -0.02
N ARG A 1051 64.15 24.74 0.38
CA ARG A 1051 63.78 26.00 -0.29
C ARG A 1051 64.66 27.19 0.12
N VAL A 1052 65.16 27.22 1.37
CA VAL A 1052 66.10 28.24 1.82
C VAL A 1052 67.52 27.97 1.29
N SER A 1053 67.91 26.72 1.04
CA SER A 1053 69.19 26.42 0.37
C SER A 1053 69.17 26.66 -1.14
N LEU A 1054 68.01 26.56 -1.80
CA LEU A 1054 67.87 26.84 -3.25
C LEU A 1054 67.65 28.32 -3.56
N MET A 1055 67.20 29.13 -2.60
CA MET A 1055 67.04 30.59 -2.79
C MET A 1055 68.22 31.43 -2.26
N SER A 1056 69.20 30.82 -1.58
CA SER A 1056 70.42 31.51 -1.13
C SER A 1056 71.67 31.25 -2.00
N GLN A 1057 71.54 30.54 -3.14
CA GLN A 1057 72.63 30.27 -4.08
C GLN A 1057 72.40 30.84 -5.51
N SER A 1058 71.75 32.01 -5.64
CA SER A 1058 71.81 32.78 -6.90
C SER A 1058 72.17 34.27 -6.71
N SER A 1059 73.10 34.55 -5.79
CA SER A 1059 73.87 35.80 -5.81
C SER A 1059 75.20 35.67 -5.05
N ARG A 1060 76.10 34.83 -5.58
CA ARG A 1060 77.56 35.04 -5.61
C ARG A 1060 78.23 33.98 -6.45
#